data_AF-A0A8H8U1I4-F1
#
_entry.id   AF-A0A8H8U1I4-F1
#
_cell.length_a   1.000
_cell.length_b   1.000
_cell.length_c   1.000
_cell.angle_alpha   90.00
_cell.angle_beta   90.00
_cell.angle_gamma   90.00
#
_symmetry.space_group_name_H-M   'P 1'
#
loop_
_entity.id
_entity.type
_entity.pdbx_description
1 polymer ?
#
loop_
_entity_poly.entity_id
_entity_poly.type
_entity_poly.pdbx_seq_one_letter_code
_entity_poly.pdbx_strand_id
1 'polypeptide(L)'
;MSGLSVPTTSALPSSELISSSHPAVVKTLNRLSRPSLLSLALDWLDERNQENTAPYLAEKGNEDDDEQDLYPPALSLAELREIYTDIQARKGSKRDALDRIIEGDWRNGITLYQLAMADMQYLYDHPLSQKWTALKVVRLASEGEEISKSKSIPRFHPATFLRNLQREVLPDVKAHYNLDRHPTLPLLLLRIFIVESPYNTPLALSSKQATTFDASKTFYVAFPDDSPYVYVSLNTAAGQPVSRSENKSLRRLTLEGIPKAFSRPRERYKLESTSLSAKNLDALVELRGGGRTNAAGGGWSVYTEEKRNGGDNPLEIQLPKPESDIDELQEDMPKGLKRRRKYDDRVVKRRKMVAKGRFGNTALPDDGKGIERLDIRIDDLFPAGNAEPVKDDYALADELDLGVTKKKQSGRRSTITFELDKHDNDEEDSREEWRPDMRLTFIGQHVFAGIRQLVEAGVVDGEKMPGWMAGEEGLPRIFNTLLHCPPTFRTFTMASATAIPTPVQSSHKPRYIDIGINLTDPVYTGLYHGTQRHPPDLPAVVSRALDAGCKKLIVTGSDVAESRKAIQLSKDHPGVIYNTVGVHPCSCQQFTPAPSAMLHQLKTLALQAKHEGQCVAFGEIGLDYDRLPLCPKDIQLEYFAAQLDIACDLDLPLFLHSRAAHADFIRLLNERQAQLPRRGVVHSFTGTLEEMRELVREGWYIGVNGCSLKTPENLEVVRAIPLDKLMLETDGPWCEIRASHASAGFAKGYVEGVKWVKKEKWVEGALVKGRNEPCLIGKVAWAVAGIRGCSVEELTEAAWENTVRVFGLGEVS
;
A
#
# COMPACT_ATOMS: atom_id res chain seq x y z
N MET A 1 -18.17 -12.46 -41.73
CA MET A 1 -17.86 -12.52 -40.29
C MET A 1 -17.48 -13.93 -39.90
N SER A 2 -16.18 -14.25 -39.86
CA SER A 2 -15.70 -15.50 -39.26
C SER A 2 -15.77 -15.35 -37.74
N GLY A 3 -16.88 -15.77 -37.14
CA GLY A 3 -16.95 -15.90 -35.68
C GLY A 3 -15.80 -16.79 -35.20
N LEU A 4 -15.13 -16.39 -34.12
CA LEU A 4 -14.08 -17.16 -33.43
C LEU A 4 -14.56 -18.58 -33.11
N SER A 5 -14.42 -19.51 -34.06
CA SER A 5 -14.99 -20.86 -33.97
C SER A 5 -13.94 -21.97 -33.83
N VAL A 6 -12.68 -21.62 -33.53
CA VAL A 6 -11.66 -22.64 -33.25
C VAL A 6 -10.82 -22.29 -32.02
N PRO A 7 -10.59 -23.25 -31.10
CA PRO A 7 -9.55 -23.15 -30.09
C PRO A 7 -8.17 -23.23 -30.76
N THR A 8 -7.71 -22.12 -31.34
CA THR A 8 -6.33 -21.97 -31.81
C THR A 8 -5.43 -21.53 -30.66
N THR A 9 -4.20 -22.05 -30.65
CA THR A 9 -3.11 -21.65 -29.72
C THR A 9 -2.37 -20.41 -30.19
N SER A 10 -2.85 -19.74 -31.25
CA SER A 10 -2.24 -18.56 -31.85
C SER A 10 -2.67 -17.28 -31.14
N ALA A 11 -1.80 -16.27 -31.12
CA ALA A 11 -2.18 -14.92 -30.73
C ALA A 11 -3.29 -14.38 -31.64
N LEU A 12 -4.03 -13.38 -31.14
CA LEU A 12 -5.03 -12.69 -31.96
C LEU A 12 -4.31 -11.88 -33.06
N PRO A 13 -4.74 -12.02 -34.33
CA PRO A 13 -4.11 -11.29 -35.43
C PRO A 13 -4.40 -9.79 -35.32
N SER A 14 -3.46 -8.96 -35.80
CA SER A 14 -3.60 -7.49 -35.82
C SER A 14 -4.73 -7.01 -36.73
N SER A 15 -5.08 -7.80 -37.74
CA SER A 15 -6.16 -7.55 -38.71
C SER A 15 -7.55 -7.93 -38.18
N GLU A 16 -7.67 -8.43 -36.94
CA GLU A 16 -8.97 -8.79 -36.36
C GLU A 16 -9.83 -7.53 -36.21
N LEU A 17 -11.02 -7.56 -36.81
CA LEU A 17 -11.97 -6.44 -36.81
C LEU A 17 -12.90 -6.52 -35.60
N ILE A 18 -13.04 -5.38 -34.91
CA ILE A 18 -14.04 -5.17 -33.85
C ILE A 18 -15.11 -4.22 -34.40
N SER A 19 -16.38 -4.53 -34.13
CA SER A 19 -17.50 -3.67 -34.51
C SER A 19 -17.27 -2.22 -34.04
N SER A 20 -17.50 -1.26 -34.93
CA SER A 20 -17.38 0.18 -34.68
C SER A 20 -18.32 0.64 -33.54
N SER A 21 -19.46 -0.02 -33.38
CA SER A 21 -20.44 0.18 -32.30
C SER A 21 -20.03 -0.38 -30.94
N HIS A 22 -18.90 -1.08 -30.83
CA HIS A 22 -18.50 -1.73 -29.59
C HIS A 22 -18.11 -0.68 -28.52
N PRO A 23 -18.63 -0.78 -27.27
CA PRO A 23 -18.38 0.22 -26.22
C PRO A 23 -16.89 0.49 -25.95
N ALA A 24 -16.03 -0.53 -26.05
CA ALA A 24 -14.59 -0.37 -25.86
C ALA A 24 -13.92 0.51 -26.93
N VAL A 25 -14.36 0.41 -28.19
CA VAL A 25 -13.84 1.21 -29.31
C VAL A 25 -14.28 2.65 -29.14
N VAL A 26 -15.59 2.86 -28.93
CA VAL A 26 -16.18 4.18 -28.69
C VAL A 26 -15.52 4.86 -27.49
N LYS A 27 -15.30 4.14 -26.39
CA LYS A 27 -14.63 4.67 -25.18
C LYS A 27 -13.18 5.05 -25.44
N THR A 28 -12.43 4.27 -26.21
CA THR A 28 -11.01 4.52 -26.45
C THR A 28 -10.83 5.75 -27.34
N LEU A 29 -11.56 5.82 -28.46
CA LEU A 29 -11.50 6.97 -29.36
C LEU A 29 -12.06 8.25 -28.72
N ASN A 30 -13.13 8.14 -27.91
CA ASN A 30 -13.64 9.30 -27.16
C ASN A 30 -12.67 9.85 -26.11
N ARG A 31 -11.59 9.16 -25.74
CA ARG A 31 -10.59 9.71 -24.81
C ARG A 31 -9.54 10.58 -25.49
N LEU A 32 -9.38 10.44 -26.81
CA LEU A 32 -8.37 11.17 -27.58
C LEU A 32 -8.79 12.63 -27.83
N SER A 33 -7.80 13.51 -28.01
CA SER A 33 -8.05 14.88 -28.44
C SER A 33 -8.41 14.93 -29.93
N ARG A 34 -9.07 16.01 -30.40
CA ARG A 34 -9.37 16.18 -31.83
C ARG A 34 -8.10 16.13 -32.71
N PRO A 35 -7.00 16.86 -32.39
CA PRO A 35 -5.75 16.74 -33.13
C PRO A 35 -5.19 15.31 -33.16
N SER A 36 -5.22 14.60 -32.04
CA SER A 36 -4.73 13.22 -31.96
C SER A 36 -5.55 12.26 -32.82
N LEU A 37 -6.88 12.41 -32.84
CA LEU A 37 -7.76 11.59 -33.69
C LEU A 37 -7.48 11.79 -35.19
N LEU A 38 -7.29 13.04 -35.62
CA LEU A 38 -7.02 13.35 -37.03
C LEU A 38 -5.62 12.90 -37.45
N SER A 39 -4.60 13.10 -36.60
CA SER A 39 -3.26 12.57 -36.84
C SER A 39 -3.28 11.05 -36.97
N LEU A 40 -4.01 10.38 -36.06
CA LEU A 40 -4.15 8.93 -36.06
C LEU A 40 -4.87 8.42 -37.32
N ALA A 41 -5.92 9.12 -37.78
CA ALA A 41 -6.60 8.80 -39.03
C ALA A 41 -5.65 8.94 -40.23
N LEU A 42 -4.81 9.98 -40.28
CA LEU A 42 -3.80 10.15 -41.33
C LEU A 42 -2.73 9.04 -41.28
N ASP A 43 -2.32 8.59 -40.09
CA ASP A 43 -1.39 7.47 -39.91
C ASP A 43 -2.02 6.14 -40.34
N TRP A 44 -3.32 5.95 -40.12
CA TRP A 44 -4.07 4.80 -40.62
C TRP A 44 -4.22 4.81 -42.15
N LEU A 45 -4.11 5.97 -42.79
CA LEU A 45 -4.16 6.14 -44.25
C LEU A 45 -2.75 6.10 -44.89
N ASP A 46 -1.70 5.83 -44.12
CA ASP A 46 -0.35 5.59 -44.66
C ASP A 46 -0.28 4.21 -45.33
N GLU A 47 0.42 4.12 -46.47
CA GLU A 47 0.59 2.91 -47.27
C GLU A 47 1.17 1.75 -46.44
N ARG A 48 2.05 2.08 -45.49
CA ARG A 48 2.72 1.11 -44.59
C ARG A 48 1.75 0.36 -43.68
N ASN A 49 0.62 0.98 -43.33
CA ASN A 49 -0.34 0.44 -42.37
C ASN A 49 -1.55 -0.22 -43.03
N GLN A 50 -1.76 -0.04 -44.35
CA GLN A 50 -2.97 -0.44 -45.06
C GLN A 50 -3.33 -1.92 -44.93
N GLU A 51 -2.34 -2.81 -44.75
CA GLU A 51 -2.59 -4.24 -44.52
C GLU A 51 -3.51 -4.48 -43.31
N ASN A 52 -3.45 -3.61 -42.29
CA ASN A 52 -4.22 -3.74 -41.06
C ASN A 52 -5.22 -2.59 -40.82
N THR A 53 -5.28 -1.55 -41.68
CA THR A 53 -6.07 -0.34 -41.41
C THR A 53 -6.96 0.11 -42.58
N ALA A 54 -7.16 -0.77 -43.58
CA ALA A 54 -7.90 -0.46 -44.80
C ALA A 54 -9.27 0.22 -44.50
N PRO A 55 -9.50 1.44 -45.02
CA PRO A 55 -10.78 2.12 -44.88
C PRO A 55 -11.83 1.54 -45.84
N TYR A 56 -13.08 1.90 -45.60
CA TYR A 56 -14.18 1.64 -46.52
C TYR A 56 -14.11 2.61 -47.72
N LEU A 57 -13.81 2.08 -48.91
CA LEU A 57 -13.77 2.84 -50.16
C LEU A 57 -14.94 2.44 -51.06
N ALA A 58 -15.46 3.39 -51.84
CA ALA A 58 -16.55 3.14 -52.77
C ALA A 58 -16.10 2.20 -53.92
N GLU A 59 -16.93 1.21 -54.26
CA GLU A 59 -16.70 0.37 -55.44
C GLU A 59 -17.15 1.12 -56.70
N LYS A 60 -16.32 1.14 -57.74
CA LYS A 60 -16.66 1.77 -59.03
C LYS A 60 -17.85 1.05 -59.67
N GLY A 61 -19.06 1.58 -59.53
CA GLY A 61 -20.26 1.10 -60.23
C GLY A 61 -21.59 1.09 -59.45
N ASN A 62 -21.60 1.41 -58.15
CA ASN A 62 -22.83 1.54 -57.34
C ASN A 62 -23.09 3.02 -57.00
N GLU A 63 -23.58 3.81 -57.95
CA GLU A 63 -23.86 5.24 -57.73
C GLU A 63 -25.24 5.50 -57.10
N ASP A 64 -26.14 4.51 -57.06
CA ASP A 64 -27.56 4.72 -56.73
C ASP A 64 -27.92 4.60 -55.23
N ASP A 65 -27.10 3.94 -54.39
CA ASP A 65 -27.38 3.76 -52.93
C ASP A 65 -26.55 4.70 -52.02
N ASP A 66 -25.49 5.34 -52.53
CA ASP A 66 -24.52 6.11 -51.73
C ASP A 66 -24.88 7.61 -51.54
N GLU A 67 -25.89 8.15 -52.26
CA GLU A 67 -26.30 9.57 -52.17
C GLU A 67 -27.06 9.92 -50.86
N GLN A 68 -27.50 8.94 -50.07
CA GLN A 68 -28.26 9.16 -48.83
C GLN A 68 -27.42 9.07 -47.54
N ASP A 69 -26.14 8.72 -47.63
CA ASP A 69 -25.26 8.61 -46.46
C ASP A 69 -24.75 9.99 -46.00
N LEU A 70 -24.80 10.24 -44.69
CA LEU A 70 -24.31 11.49 -44.07
C LEU A 70 -22.81 11.75 -44.36
N TYR A 71 -22.06 10.69 -44.65
CA TYR A 71 -20.64 10.71 -44.95
C TYR A 71 -20.36 9.85 -46.20
N PRO A 72 -20.26 10.44 -47.40
CA PRO A 72 -20.04 9.66 -48.62
C PRO A 72 -18.65 8.99 -48.59
N PRO A 73 -18.56 7.72 -49.05
CA PRO A 73 -17.30 6.99 -49.13
C PRO A 73 -16.39 7.58 -50.22
N ALA A 74 -15.09 7.69 -49.95
CA ALA A 74 -14.11 8.19 -50.92
C ALA A 74 -13.80 7.13 -52.00
N LEU A 75 -13.40 7.59 -53.19
CA LEU A 75 -13.04 6.72 -54.32
C LEU A 75 -11.59 6.24 -54.24
N SER A 76 -10.74 6.94 -53.48
CA SER A 76 -9.32 6.60 -53.33
C SER A 76 -8.74 6.99 -51.97
N LEU A 77 -7.64 6.34 -51.59
CA LEU A 77 -6.88 6.69 -50.36
C LEU A 77 -6.33 8.12 -50.41
N ALA A 78 -5.92 8.61 -51.59
CA ALA A 78 -5.40 9.96 -51.75
C ALA A 78 -6.47 11.03 -51.48
N GLU A 79 -7.66 10.83 -52.04
CA GLU A 79 -8.82 11.71 -51.79
C GLU A 79 -9.20 11.72 -50.30
N LEU A 80 -9.19 10.55 -49.65
CA LEU A 80 -9.51 10.47 -48.23
C LEU A 80 -8.47 11.22 -47.37
N ARG A 81 -7.18 11.15 -47.73
CA ARG A 81 -6.11 11.92 -47.06
C ARG A 81 -6.30 13.42 -47.21
N GLU A 82 -6.73 13.89 -48.38
CA GLU A 82 -7.04 15.31 -48.61
C GLU A 82 -8.20 15.75 -47.71
N ILE A 83 -9.29 14.96 -47.62
CA ILE A 83 -10.44 15.24 -46.75
C ILE A 83 -10.00 15.39 -45.28
N TYR A 84 -9.18 14.47 -44.75
CA TYR A 84 -8.71 14.56 -43.37
C TYR A 84 -7.75 15.74 -43.13
N THR A 85 -6.93 16.08 -44.12
CA THR A 85 -6.05 17.27 -44.07
C THR A 85 -6.86 18.56 -44.04
N ASP A 86 -7.93 18.61 -44.84
CA ASP A 86 -8.89 19.71 -44.87
C ASP A 86 -9.64 19.86 -43.53
N ILE A 87 -10.09 18.74 -42.96
CA ILE A 87 -10.73 18.72 -41.63
C ILE A 87 -9.75 19.20 -40.56
N GLN A 88 -8.47 18.83 -40.64
CA GLN A 88 -7.43 19.28 -39.71
C GLN A 88 -7.22 20.80 -39.80
N ALA A 89 -7.25 21.38 -41.00
CA ALA A 89 -7.14 22.83 -41.21
C ALA A 89 -8.39 23.60 -40.74
N ARG A 90 -9.58 23.00 -40.84
CA ARG A 90 -10.84 23.61 -40.40
C ARG A 90 -11.00 23.55 -38.87
N LYS A 91 -11.65 24.55 -38.28
CA LYS A 91 -12.10 24.51 -36.89
C LYS A 91 -13.44 23.77 -36.84
N GLY A 92 -13.52 22.66 -36.11
CA GLY A 92 -14.73 21.84 -35.99
C GLY A 92 -14.81 21.13 -34.64
N SER A 93 -15.94 20.47 -34.36
CA SER A 93 -16.10 19.70 -33.14
C SER A 93 -15.26 18.42 -33.19
N LYS A 94 -14.89 17.91 -32.01
CA LYS A 94 -14.29 16.57 -31.89
C LYS A 94 -15.28 15.49 -32.31
N ARG A 95 -16.58 15.69 -32.01
CA ARG A 95 -17.63 14.72 -32.29
C ARG A 95 -17.78 14.48 -33.79
N ASP A 96 -17.74 15.55 -34.58
CA ASP A 96 -17.82 15.47 -36.05
C ASP A 96 -16.69 14.62 -36.65
N ALA A 97 -15.45 14.78 -36.15
CA ALA A 97 -14.31 13.98 -36.59
C ALA A 97 -14.43 12.51 -36.16
N LEU A 98 -14.97 12.25 -34.97
CA LEU A 98 -15.18 10.90 -34.47
C LEU A 98 -16.30 10.17 -35.23
N ASP A 99 -17.42 10.85 -35.47
CA ASP A 99 -18.58 10.33 -36.18
C ASP A 99 -18.19 10.02 -37.64
N ARG A 100 -17.39 10.88 -38.30
CA ARG A 100 -16.82 10.59 -39.64
C ARG A 100 -15.97 9.31 -39.65
N ILE A 101 -15.13 9.10 -38.63
CA ILE A 101 -14.28 7.90 -38.52
C ILE A 101 -15.12 6.64 -38.31
N ILE A 102 -16.07 6.67 -37.37
CA ILE A 102 -16.82 5.49 -36.92
C ILE A 102 -17.98 5.14 -37.86
N GLU A 103 -18.73 6.15 -38.33
CA GLU A 103 -19.94 5.98 -39.15
C GLU A 103 -19.64 6.06 -40.66
N GLY A 104 -18.58 6.77 -41.04
CA GLY A 104 -18.14 6.88 -42.44
C GLY A 104 -17.04 5.88 -42.78
N ASP A 105 -15.79 6.30 -42.60
CA ASP A 105 -14.63 5.69 -43.27
C ASP A 105 -14.25 4.31 -42.69
N TRP A 106 -14.58 4.00 -41.44
CA TRP A 106 -14.40 2.67 -40.83
C TRP A 106 -15.71 2.06 -40.31
N ARG A 107 -16.80 2.24 -41.07
CA ARG A 107 -18.14 1.73 -40.75
C ARG A 107 -18.22 0.22 -40.47
N ASN A 108 -17.38 -0.57 -41.14
CA ASN A 108 -17.33 -2.03 -40.99
C ASN A 108 -16.64 -2.51 -39.69
N GLY A 109 -16.00 -1.61 -38.95
CA GLY A 109 -15.27 -1.93 -37.74
C GLY A 109 -13.82 -1.43 -37.76
N ILE A 110 -13.21 -1.45 -36.58
CA ILE A 110 -11.84 -0.98 -36.33
C ILE A 110 -10.99 -2.19 -35.94
N THR A 111 -9.78 -2.28 -36.49
CA THR A 111 -8.89 -3.42 -36.22
C THR A 111 -8.22 -3.33 -34.84
N LEU A 112 -7.76 -4.46 -34.32
CA LEU A 112 -6.97 -4.50 -33.08
C LEU A 112 -5.68 -3.68 -33.17
N TYR A 113 -5.09 -3.57 -34.36
CA TYR A 113 -3.94 -2.70 -34.60
C TYR A 113 -4.30 -1.22 -34.48
N GLN A 114 -5.39 -0.77 -35.10
CA GLN A 114 -5.88 0.61 -34.97
C GLN A 114 -6.20 0.95 -33.51
N LEU A 115 -6.85 0.03 -32.80
CA LEU A 115 -7.13 0.17 -31.36
C LEU A 115 -5.85 0.26 -30.54
N ALA A 116 -4.80 -0.50 -30.90
CA ALA A 116 -3.50 -0.43 -30.25
C ALA A 116 -2.81 0.93 -30.46
N MET A 117 -2.88 1.48 -31.68
CA MET A 117 -2.35 2.82 -31.96
C MET A 117 -3.11 3.91 -31.19
N ALA A 118 -4.44 3.81 -31.10
CA ALA A 118 -5.25 4.74 -30.32
C ALA A 118 -4.90 4.71 -28.81
N ASP A 119 -4.73 3.51 -28.24
CA ASP A 119 -4.33 3.34 -26.84
C ASP A 119 -2.93 3.92 -26.57
N MET A 120 -1.98 3.73 -27.50
CA MET A 120 -0.63 4.27 -27.39
C MET A 120 -0.63 5.80 -27.50
N GLN A 121 -1.37 6.37 -28.46
CA GLN A 121 -1.50 7.81 -28.58
C GLN A 121 -2.08 8.45 -27.32
N TYR A 122 -3.09 7.80 -26.72
CA TYR A 122 -3.66 8.29 -25.45
C TYR A 122 -2.63 8.28 -24.32
N LEU A 123 -1.77 7.25 -24.26
CA LEU A 123 -0.70 7.15 -23.27
C LEU A 123 0.34 8.28 -23.45
N TYR A 124 0.66 8.64 -24.70
CA TYR A 124 1.58 9.75 -25.01
C TYR A 124 0.98 11.12 -24.66
N ASP A 125 -0.30 11.34 -24.97
CA ASP A 125 -0.99 12.58 -24.63
C ASP A 125 -1.17 12.75 -23.11
N HIS A 126 -1.29 11.65 -22.36
CA HIS A 126 -1.56 11.62 -20.93
C HIS A 126 -0.56 10.72 -20.18
N PRO A 127 0.70 11.16 -19.99
CA PRO A 127 1.74 10.36 -19.34
C PRO A 127 1.39 9.99 -17.88
N LEU A 128 0.54 10.79 -17.21
CA LEU A 128 0.06 10.55 -15.84
C LEU A 128 -1.12 9.56 -15.75
N SER A 129 -1.61 9.05 -16.87
CA SER A 129 -2.79 8.17 -16.91
C SER A 129 -2.53 6.78 -16.33
N GLN A 130 -1.28 6.32 -16.35
CA GLN A 130 -0.85 5.01 -15.87
C GLN A 130 0.14 5.14 -14.72
N LYS A 131 -0.01 4.29 -13.71
CA LYS A 131 1.02 4.14 -12.67
C LYS A 131 1.99 3.05 -13.08
N TRP A 132 3.27 3.23 -12.80
CA TRP A 132 4.35 2.34 -13.23
C TRP A 132 5.18 1.85 -12.04
N THR A 133 5.76 0.66 -12.17
CA THR A 133 6.75 0.10 -11.24
C THR A 133 7.93 -0.46 -12.01
N ALA A 134 9.13 -0.35 -11.44
CA ALA A 134 10.35 -0.89 -12.03
C ALA A 134 10.66 -2.29 -11.47
N LEU A 135 10.97 -3.23 -12.34
CA LEU A 135 11.44 -4.58 -12.01
C LEU A 135 12.87 -4.74 -12.51
N LYS A 136 13.78 -5.24 -11.68
CA LYS A 136 15.16 -5.49 -12.09
C LYS A 136 15.29 -6.87 -12.70
N VAL A 137 15.86 -6.96 -13.89
CA VAL A 137 16.22 -8.23 -14.53
C VAL A 137 17.57 -8.67 -14.00
N VAL A 138 17.60 -9.84 -13.37
CA VAL A 138 18.80 -10.44 -12.80
C VAL A 138 19.07 -11.77 -13.48
N ARG A 139 20.31 -11.99 -13.94
CA ARG A 139 20.76 -13.27 -14.48
C ARG A 139 21.00 -14.26 -13.33
N LEU A 140 20.48 -15.47 -13.46
CA LEU A 140 20.79 -16.59 -12.57
C LEU A 140 22.11 -17.21 -13.03
N ALA A 141 23.17 -17.11 -12.22
CA ALA A 141 24.44 -17.81 -12.47
C ALA A 141 24.35 -19.28 -12.05
N SER A 142 24.96 -20.15 -12.85
CA SER A 142 25.38 -21.49 -12.44
C SER A 142 26.60 -21.40 -11.53
N GLU A 143 26.68 -22.26 -10.52
CA GLU A 143 27.77 -22.29 -9.53
C GLU A 143 29.15 -22.21 -10.20
N GLY A 144 29.91 -21.13 -9.93
CA GLY A 144 31.30 -20.96 -10.36
C GLY A 144 31.61 -19.88 -11.42
N GLU A 145 30.64 -19.18 -12.01
CA GLU A 145 30.91 -18.07 -12.95
C GLU A 145 30.87 -16.68 -12.30
N GLU A 146 31.98 -15.92 -12.37
CA GLU A 146 31.97 -14.48 -12.06
C GLU A 146 31.21 -13.70 -13.15
N ILE A 147 30.11 -13.07 -12.77
CA ILE A 147 29.26 -12.29 -13.69
C ILE A 147 29.87 -10.89 -13.89
N SER A 148 30.50 -10.65 -15.03
CA SER A 148 30.86 -9.28 -15.45
C SER A 148 29.60 -8.41 -15.61
N LYS A 149 29.59 -7.17 -15.09
CA LYS A 149 28.46 -6.21 -15.17
C LYS A 149 27.89 -5.99 -16.59
N SER A 150 28.70 -6.19 -17.64
CA SER A 150 28.26 -6.06 -19.05
C SER A 150 27.42 -7.24 -19.55
N LYS A 151 27.51 -8.42 -18.91
CA LYS A 151 26.76 -9.64 -19.28
C LYS A 151 25.42 -9.78 -18.55
N SER A 152 25.03 -8.80 -17.73
CA SER A 152 23.78 -8.85 -16.95
C SER A 152 22.58 -8.21 -17.64
N ILE A 153 22.78 -7.35 -18.65
CA ILE A 153 21.69 -6.64 -19.33
C ILE A 153 21.19 -7.49 -20.52
N PRO A 154 19.91 -7.91 -20.54
CA PRO A 154 19.37 -8.71 -21.62
C PRO A 154 19.20 -7.87 -22.89
N ARG A 155 20.04 -8.09 -23.90
CA ARG A 155 19.82 -7.54 -25.25
C ARG A 155 18.91 -8.46 -26.05
N PHE A 156 17.83 -7.92 -26.59
CA PHE A 156 16.87 -8.69 -27.36
C PHE A 156 16.41 -7.94 -28.61
N HIS A 157 16.05 -8.71 -29.63
CA HIS A 157 15.37 -8.18 -30.80
C HIS A 157 13.84 -8.26 -30.57
N PRO A 158 13.07 -7.17 -30.78
CA PRO A 158 11.65 -7.13 -30.39
C PRO A 158 10.80 -8.25 -31.02
N ALA A 159 11.02 -8.57 -32.30
CA ALA A 159 10.28 -9.61 -33.00
C ALA A 159 10.52 -11.02 -32.43
N THR A 160 11.78 -11.35 -32.10
CA THR A 160 12.14 -12.64 -31.50
C THR A 160 11.60 -12.75 -30.07
N PHE A 161 11.71 -11.68 -29.29
CA PHE A 161 11.18 -11.63 -27.94
C PHE A 161 9.67 -11.84 -27.93
N LEU A 162 8.94 -11.17 -28.82
CA LEU A 162 7.50 -11.32 -28.93
C LEU A 162 7.10 -12.77 -29.22
N ARG A 163 7.78 -13.43 -30.15
CA ARG A 163 7.54 -14.85 -30.48
C ARG A 163 7.79 -15.78 -29.29
N ASN A 164 8.85 -15.53 -28.54
CA ASN A 164 9.18 -16.31 -27.34
C ASN A 164 8.13 -16.08 -26.25
N LEU A 165 7.73 -14.83 -26.01
CA LEU A 165 6.71 -14.49 -25.03
C LEU A 165 5.36 -15.13 -25.39
N GLN A 166 4.98 -15.06 -26.67
CA GLN A 166 3.79 -15.72 -27.20
C GLN A 166 3.83 -17.23 -26.93
N ARG A 167 4.94 -17.91 -27.21
CA ARG A 167 5.08 -19.35 -26.95
C ARG A 167 4.88 -19.72 -25.47
N GLU A 168 5.34 -18.88 -24.55
CA GLU A 168 5.24 -19.13 -23.10
C GLU A 168 3.87 -18.78 -22.51
N VAL A 169 3.15 -17.79 -23.07
CA VAL A 169 1.88 -17.27 -22.51
C VAL A 169 0.64 -17.90 -23.16
N LEU A 170 0.73 -18.34 -24.42
CA LEU A 170 -0.45 -18.69 -25.24
C LEU A 170 -1.15 -20.05 -25.01
N PRO A 171 -0.72 -21.02 -24.17
CA PRO A 171 -1.65 -22.10 -23.82
C PRO A 171 -2.77 -21.61 -22.88
N ASP A 172 -2.55 -20.55 -22.10
CA ASP A 172 -3.43 -20.14 -21.00
C ASP A 172 -4.28 -18.89 -21.32
N VAL A 173 -3.81 -18.02 -22.23
CA VAL A 173 -4.41 -16.69 -22.47
C VAL A 173 -4.47 -16.35 -23.96
N LYS A 174 -5.64 -15.89 -24.45
CA LYS A 174 -5.74 -15.25 -25.78
C LYS A 174 -5.46 -13.75 -25.67
N ALA A 175 -4.40 -13.29 -26.31
CA ALA A 175 -3.98 -11.90 -26.27
C ALA A 175 -3.51 -11.38 -27.63
N HIS A 176 -3.70 -10.08 -27.85
CA HIS A 176 -3.08 -9.29 -28.90
C HIS A 176 -1.88 -8.53 -28.33
N TYR A 177 -0.81 -8.45 -29.11
CA TYR A 177 0.43 -7.83 -28.70
C TYR A 177 0.83 -6.77 -29.72
N ASN A 178 1.18 -5.57 -29.28
CA ASN A 178 1.69 -4.51 -30.14
C ASN A 178 2.97 -3.91 -29.53
N LEU A 179 4.01 -3.75 -30.33
CA LEU A 179 5.26 -3.11 -29.94
C LEU A 179 5.35 -1.75 -30.62
N ASP A 180 5.65 -0.72 -29.84
CA ASP A 180 5.81 0.64 -30.31
C ASP A 180 7.00 1.32 -29.64
N ARG A 181 7.69 2.23 -30.35
CA ARG A 181 8.83 2.97 -29.79
C ARG A 181 8.36 4.35 -29.39
N HIS A 182 8.65 4.74 -28.15
CA HIS A 182 8.20 6.03 -27.63
C HIS A 182 8.83 7.18 -28.43
N PRO A 183 8.08 8.23 -28.80
CA PRO A 183 8.57 9.30 -29.67
C PRO A 183 9.68 10.16 -29.03
N THR A 184 9.57 10.47 -27.73
CA THR A 184 10.53 11.31 -27.01
C THR A 184 11.52 10.54 -26.13
N LEU A 185 11.08 9.47 -25.45
CA LEU A 185 11.89 8.69 -24.53
C LEU A 185 12.61 7.50 -25.22
N PRO A 186 13.85 7.17 -24.82
CA PRO A 186 14.58 6.01 -25.35
C PRO A 186 14.06 4.71 -24.72
N LEU A 187 12.83 4.32 -25.06
CA LEU A 187 12.20 3.10 -24.57
C LEU A 187 11.30 2.46 -25.63
N LEU A 188 11.12 1.14 -25.49
CA LEU A 188 10.20 0.33 -26.28
C LEU A 188 8.99 -0.07 -25.43
N LEU A 189 7.78 0.23 -25.90
CA LEU A 189 6.52 -0.13 -25.25
C LEU A 189 5.90 -1.36 -25.87
N LEU A 190 5.46 -2.28 -25.03
CA LEU A 190 4.69 -3.45 -25.38
C LEU A 190 3.27 -3.31 -24.81
N ARG A 191 2.29 -3.18 -25.70
CA ARG A 191 0.86 -3.34 -25.39
C ARG A 191 0.53 -4.82 -25.38
N ILE A 192 -0.16 -5.26 -24.33
CA ILE A 192 -0.74 -6.61 -24.25
C ILE A 192 -2.22 -6.43 -23.97
N PHE A 193 -3.04 -6.74 -24.97
CA PHE A 193 -4.49 -6.68 -24.88
C PHE A 193 -5.03 -8.09 -24.72
N ILE A 194 -5.51 -8.37 -23.51
CA ILE A 194 -5.99 -9.70 -23.13
C ILE A 194 -7.50 -9.75 -23.31
N VAL A 195 -7.96 -10.76 -24.05
CA VAL A 195 -9.38 -11.13 -24.15
C VAL A 195 -9.59 -12.32 -23.23
N GLU A 196 -10.66 -12.28 -22.42
CA GLU A 196 -10.94 -13.33 -21.45
C GLU A 196 -11.02 -14.71 -22.14
N SER A 197 -10.28 -15.68 -21.60
CA SER A 197 -10.12 -17.00 -22.20
C SER A 197 -11.45 -17.76 -22.20
N PRO A 198 -11.92 -18.31 -23.34
CA PRO A 198 -13.15 -19.10 -23.40
C PRO A 198 -13.08 -20.40 -22.59
N TYR A 199 -11.90 -20.79 -22.08
CA TYR A 199 -11.72 -22.02 -21.30
C TYR A 199 -12.08 -21.87 -19.81
N ASN A 200 -12.34 -20.64 -19.33
CA ASN A 200 -12.42 -20.39 -17.88
C ASN A 200 -13.83 -20.09 -17.36
N THR A 201 -14.87 -20.14 -18.20
CA THR A 201 -16.26 -20.07 -17.74
C THR A 201 -17.03 -21.32 -18.17
N PRO A 202 -17.74 -22.02 -17.25
CA PRO A 202 -18.64 -23.12 -17.61
C PRO A 202 -19.80 -22.65 -18.51
N LEU A 203 -20.02 -21.33 -18.61
CA LEU A 203 -21.02 -20.70 -19.47
C LEU A 203 -20.58 -20.63 -20.94
N ALA A 204 -19.28 -20.45 -21.24
CA ALA A 204 -18.77 -20.37 -22.61
C ALA A 204 -18.85 -21.70 -23.38
N LEU A 205 -18.87 -22.84 -22.67
CA LEU A 205 -19.14 -24.16 -23.25
C LEU A 205 -20.63 -24.38 -23.55
N SER A 206 -21.53 -23.62 -22.91
CA SER A 206 -22.98 -23.76 -23.02
C SER A 206 -23.59 -22.82 -24.07
N SER A 207 -23.00 -21.65 -24.30
CA SER A 207 -23.50 -20.70 -25.28
C SER A 207 -22.73 -20.83 -26.60
N LYS A 208 -23.43 -21.15 -27.70
CA LYS A 208 -22.97 -20.91 -29.08
C LYS A 208 -22.90 -19.39 -29.39
N GLN A 209 -22.59 -18.55 -28.41
CA GLN A 209 -22.43 -17.11 -28.57
C GLN A 209 -20.94 -16.77 -28.65
N ALA A 210 -20.61 -15.91 -29.61
CA ALA A 210 -19.26 -15.41 -29.84
C ALA A 210 -18.71 -14.76 -28.55
N THR A 211 -17.42 -14.97 -28.29
CA THR A 211 -16.68 -14.35 -27.18
C THR A 211 -16.94 -12.84 -27.16
N THR A 212 -17.56 -12.33 -26.09
CA THR A 212 -17.84 -10.90 -25.92
C THR A 212 -16.58 -10.18 -25.44
N PHE A 213 -16.17 -9.11 -26.13
CA PHE A 213 -15.00 -8.28 -25.80
C PHE A 213 -15.19 -7.37 -24.57
N ASP A 214 -16.32 -7.52 -23.87
CA ASP A 214 -16.75 -6.68 -22.73
C ASP A 214 -15.81 -6.78 -21.51
N ALA A 215 -15.06 -7.88 -21.37
CA ALA A 215 -14.09 -8.10 -20.27
C ALA A 215 -12.63 -7.90 -20.67
N SER A 216 -12.34 -7.24 -21.79
CA SER A 216 -10.98 -7.02 -22.28
C SER A 216 -10.16 -6.04 -21.43
N LYS A 217 -8.86 -6.31 -21.25
CA LYS A 217 -7.95 -5.43 -20.50
C LYS A 217 -6.61 -5.24 -21.19
N THR A 218 -6.16 -3.99 -21.19
CA THR A 218 -4.85 -3.59 -21.71
C THR A 218 -3.82 -3.52 -20.59
N PHE A 219 -2.65 -4.09 -20.83
CA PHE A 219 -1.49 -4.09 -19.95
C PHE A 219 -0.28 -3.56 -20.72
N TYR A 220 0.58 -2.77 -20.07
CA TYR A 220 1.73 -2.15 -20.71
C TYR A 220 3.02 -2.57 -20.03
N VAL A 221 4.03 -2.88 -20.84
CA VAL A 221 5.40 -3.15 -20.39
C VAL A 221 6.34 -2.25 -21.18
N ALA A 222 7.20 -1.50 -20.49
CA ALA A 222 8.18 -0.62 -21.11
C ALA A 222 9.60 -1.17 -20.87
N PHE A 223 10.39 -1.20 -21.94
CA PHE A 223 11.78 -1.62 -21.94
C PHE A 223 12.66 -0.40 -22.25
N PRO A 224 13.28 0.22 -21.23
CA PRO A 224 14.27 1.28 -21.44
C PRO A 224 15.51 0.73 -22.19
N ASP A 225 16.07 1.56 -23.08
CA ASP A 225 17.30 1.21 -23.79
C ASP A 225 18.49 1.11 -22.80
N ASP A 226 19.35 0.09 -23.00
CA ASP A 226 20.57 -0.18 -22.23
C ASP A 226 20.42 -0.18 -20.70
N SER A 227 19.26 -0.61 -20.19
CA SER A 227 19.00 -0.70 -18.75
C SER A 227 18.61 -2.13 -18.32
N PRO A 228 19.05 -2.60 -17.13
CA PRO A 228 18.62 -3.87 -16.56
C PRO A 228 17.21 -3.81 -15.95
N TYR A 229 16.49 -2.71 -16.08
CA TYR A 229 15.15 -2.53 -15.52
C TYR A 229 14.07 -2.68 -16.59
N VAL A 230 12.92 -3.23 -16.21
CA VAL A 230 11.71 -3.32 -17.01
C VAL A 230 10.60 -2.61 -16.25
N TYR A 231 9.91 -1.68 -16.91
CA TYR A 231 8.79 -0.96 -16.30
C TYR A 231 7.48 -1.62 -16.65
N VAL A 232 6.59 -1.69 -15.67
CA VAL A 232 5.32 -2.39 -15.80
C VAL A 232 4.19 -1.50 -15.32
N SER A 233 3.10 -1.41 -16.09
CA SER A 233 1.92 -0.66 -15.66
C SER A 233 1.18 -1.35 -14.50
N LEU A 234 0.72 -0.55 -13.55
CA LEU A 234 -0.14 -0.90 -12.43
C LEU A 234 -1.56 -0.46 -12.77
N ASN A 235 -2.51 -1.39 -12.80
CA ASN A 235 -3.90 -1.06 -13.14
C ASN A 235 -4.50 -0.05 -12.15
N THR A 236 -4.76 1.17 -12.62
CA THR A 236 -5.57 2.21 -11.98
C THR A 236 -7.02 2.12 -12.46
N ALA A 237 -7.66 0.96 -12.32
CA ALA A 237 -9.08 0.83 -12.64
C ALA A 237 -9.94 1.26 -11.43
N ALA A 238 -10.18 2.56 -11.32
CA ALA A 238 -11.32 3.07 -10.56
C ALA A 238 -12.60 2.74 -11.36
N GLY A 239 -13.53 1.99 -10.76
CA GLY A 239 -14.94 2.02 -11.17
C GLY A 239 -15.55 0.85 -11.96
N GLN A 240 -15.08 -0.40 -11.85
CA GLN A 240 -15.86 -1.56 -12.33
C GLN A 240 -15.72 -2.76 -11.36
N PRO A 241 -16.82 -3.31 -10.79
CA PRO A 241 -16.79 -4.40 -9.83
C PRO A 241 -16.92 -5.76 -10.52
N VAL A 242 -15.94 -6.18 -11.32
CA VAL A 242 -15.90 -7.55 -11.88
C VAL A 242 -14.50 -8.17 -11.73
N SER A 243 -14.47 -9.34 -11.06
CA SER A 243 -13.37 -10.30 -10.84
C SER A 243 -11.97 -9.74 -10.54
N ARG A 244 -11.74 -9.14 -9.36
CA ARG A 244 -10.38 -8.73 -8.93
C ARG A 244 -9.36 -9.89 -8.85
N SER A 245 -9.82 -11.15 -8.73
CA SER A 245 -8.95 -12.31 -8.53
C SER A 245 -8.30 -12.82 -9.82
N GLU A 246 -9.07 -13.00 -10.90
CA GLU A 246 -8.58 -13.56 -12.17
C GLU A 246 -7.61 -12.60 -12.89
N ASN A 247 -7.84 -11.31 -12.74
CA ASN A 247 -6.99 -10.26 -13.32
C ASN A 247 -5.57 -10.23 -12.73
N LYS A 248 -5.43 -10.56 -11.45
CA LYS A 248 -4.11 -10.68 -10.81
C LYS A 248 -3.38 -11.93 -11.30
N SER A 249 -4.11 -13.01 -11.58
CA SER A 249 -3.56 -14.26 -12.11
C SER A 249 -3.06 -14.11 -13.55
N LEU A 250 -3.86 -13.50 -14.45
CA LEU A 250 -3.46 -13.30 -15.85
C LEU A 250 -2.23 -12.41 -15.98
N ARG A 251 -2.19 -11.28 -15.25
CA ARG A 251 -1.02 -10.39 -15.20
C ARG A 251 0.21 -11.12 -14.65
N ARG A 252 0.03 -11.93 -13.61
CA ARG A 252 1.13 -12.72 -13.03
C ARG A 252 1.69 -13.71 -14.05
N LEU A 253 0.85 -14.39 -14.81
CA LEU A 253 1.29 -15.30 -15.88
C LEU A 253 2.12 -14.57 -16.94
N THR A 254 1.65 -13.42 -17.43
CA THR A 254 2.41 -12.59 -18.39
C THR A 254 3.76 -12.15 -17.81
N LEU A 255 3.79 -11.73 -16.54
CA LEU A 255 5.02 -11.31 -15.85
C LEU A 255 6.00 -12.47 -15.61
N GLU A 256 5.51 -13.68 -15.34
CA GLU A 256 6.34 -14.89 -15.24
C GLU A 256 6.87 -15.34 -16.61
N GLY A 257 6.18 -14.99 -17.70
CA GLY A 257 6.60 -15.24 -19.09
C GLY A 257 7.74 -14.33 -19.58
N ILE A 258 7.79 -13.07 -19.15
CA ILE A 258 8.82 -12.09 -19.57
C ILE A 258 10.28 -12.59 -19.33
N PRO A 259 10.68 -13.02 -18.12
CA PRO A 259 12.04 -13.50 -17.89
C PRO A 259 12.35 -14.78 -18.68
N LYS A 260 11.36 -15.63 -18.94
CA LYS A 260 11.51 -16.81 -19.80
C LYS A 260 11.72 -16.42 -21.26
N ALA A 261 11.03 -15.39 -21.73
CA ALA A 261 11.19 -14.87 -23.09
C ALA A 261 12.57 -14.23 -23.34
N PHE A 262 13.20 -13.67 -22.30
CA PHE A 262 14.60 -13.24 -22.33
C PHE A 262 15.60 -14.40 -22.26
N SER A 263 15.19 -15.54 -21.70
CA SER A 263 16.10 -16.64 -21.41
C SER A 263 16.50 -17.36 -22.69
N ARG A 264 17.80 -17.66 -22.79
CA ARG A 264 18.40 -18.49 -23.83
C ARG A 264 18.96 -19.76 -23.18
N PRO A 265 19.29 -20.82 -23.95
CA PRO A 265 20.00 -21.96 -23.39
C PRO A 265 21.25 -21.47 -22.62
N ARG A 266 21.36 -21.83 -21.32
CA ARG A 266 22.41 -21.41 -20.36
C ARG A 266 22.38 -19.95 -19.88
N GLU A 267 21.40 -19.16 -20.28
CA GLU A 267 21.18 -17.79 -19.78
C GLU A 267 19.75 -17.67 -19.26
N ARG A 268 19.56 -17.87 -17.95
CA ARG A 268 18.26 -17.74 -17.31
C ARG A 268 18.16 -16.42 -16.56
N TYR A 269 17.02 -15.77 -16.67
CA TYR A 269 16.77 -14.50 -16.00
C TYR A 269 15.63 -14.64 -14.98
N LYS A 270 15.62 -13.75 -13.98
CA LYS A 270 14.56 -13.58 -13.00
C LYS A 270 14.24 -12.08 -12.87
N LEU A 271 12.98 -11.77 -12.61
CA LEU A 271 12.55 -10.42 -12.23
C LEU A 271 12.57 -10.27 -10.71
N GLU A 272 13.29 -9.27 -10.20
CA GLU A 272 13.22 -8.81 -8.81
C GLU A 272 12.36 -7.56 -8.71
N SER A 273 11.42 -7.53 -7.76
CA SER A 273 10.63 -6.35 -7.45
C SER A 273 11.50 -5.27 -6.82
N THR A 274 11.39 -4.03 -7.28
CA THR A 274 11.98 -2.87 -6.60
C THR A 274 10.92 -2.08 -5.84
N SER A 275 11.33 -1.28 -4.86
CA SER A 275 10.42 -0.37 -4.12
C SER A 275 10.01 0.87 -4.93
N LEU A 276 10.53 1.02 -6.16
CA LEU A 276 10.30 2.21 -6.97
C LEU A 276 8.96 2.12 -7.73
N SER A 277 8.10 3.12 -7.48
CA SER A 277 6.88 3.34 -8.24
C SER A 277 6.71 4.82 -8.57
N ALA A 278 6.27 5.11 -9.79
CA ALA A 278 6.06 6.49 -10.27
C ALA A 278 4.79 6.58 -11.12
N LYS A 279 4.22 7.79 -11.20
CA LYS A 279 3.07 8.08 -12.08
C LYS A 279 3.48 8.40 -13.52
N ASN A 280 4.76 8.64 -13.79
CA ASN A 280 5.27 9.01 -15.10
C ASN A 280 6.44 8.07 -15.48
N LEU A 281 6.51 7.70 -16.77
CA LEU A 281 7.64 6.97 -17.35
C LEU A 281 8.91 7.83 -17.37
N ASP A 282 8.81 9.14 -17.60
CA ASP A 282 9.97 10.05 -17.63
C ASP A 282 10.78 9.94 -16.33
N ALA A 283 10.09 9.97 -15.18
CA ALA A 283 10.70 9.86 -13.86
C ALA A 283 11.41 8.51 -13.66
N LEU A 284 10.84 7.41 -14.18
CA LEU A 284 11.49 6.10 -14.11
C LEU A 284 12.73 6.03 -15.01
N VAL A 285 12.68 6.60 -16.21
CA VAL A 285 13.84 6.64 -17.12
C VAL A 285 14.97 7.49 -16.54
N GLU A 286 14.67 8.61 -15.90
CA GLU A 286 15.69 9.46 -15.27
C GLU A 286 16.38 8.75 -14.10
N LEU A 287 15.61 8.05 -13.25
CA LEU A 287 16.13 7.35 -12.08
C LEU A 287 16.78 5.99 -12.42
N ARG A 288 16.22 5.24 -13.37
CA ARG A 288 16.54 3.81 -13.63
C ARG A 288 16.68 3.45 -15.11
N GLY A 289 16.87 4.44 -15.98
CA GLY A 289 17.18 4.25 -17.39
C GLY A 289 18.69 4.18 -17.67
N GLY A 290 19.04 4.14 -18.96
CA GLY A 290 20.42 4.14 -19.44
C GLY A 290 21.11 5.53 -19.46
N GLY A 291 20.44 6.58 -18.97
CA GLY A 291 20.96 7.95 -18.99
C GLY A 291 21.96 8.27 -17.87
N ARG A 292 22.69 9.39 -17.99
CA ARG A 292 23.70 9.87 -17.00
C ARG A 292 23.10 10.20 -15.63
N THR A 293 21.78 10.41 -15.58
CA THR A 293 21.00 10.78 -14.38
C THR A 293 20.78 9.62 -13.42
N ASN A 294 21.03 8.37 -13.83
CA ASN A 294 20.71 7.19 -13.04
C ASN A 294 21.51 7.04 -11.73
N ALA A 295 22.77 7.48 -11.72
CA ALA A 295 23.69 7.33 -10.58
C ALA A 295 23.97 8.66 -9.83
N ALA A 296 23.63 9.80 -10.43
CA ALA A 296 23.92 11.13 -9.91
C ALA A 296 22.64 11.96 -9.74
N GLY A 297 21.68 11.38 -9.01
CA GLY A 297 20.47 12.08 -8.55
C GLY A 297 20.74 13.05 -7.39
N GLY A 298 19.81 13.97 -7.12
CA GLY A 298 19.91 14.90 -5.99
C GLY A 298 21.01 15.96 -6.14
N GLY A 299 21.83 16.14 -5.11
CA GLY A 299 22.92 17.12 -5.07
C GLY A 299 24.01 16.87 -6.10
N TRP A 300 24.12 15.64 -6.61
CA TRP A 300 25.05 15.27 -7.69
C TRP A 300 24.55 15.60 -9.10
N SER A 301 23.32 16.14 -9.24
CA SER A 301 22.77 16.55 -10.54
C SER A 301 23.63 17.60 -11.28
N VAL A 302 24.48 18.33 -10.55
CA VAL A 302 25.46 19.25 -11.14
C VAL A 302 26.42 18.55 -12.11
N TYR A 303 26.70 17.26 -11.93
CA TYR A 303 27.61 16.48 -12.80
C TYR A 303 26.90 15.81 -13.98
N THR A 304 25.55 15.86 -14.03
CA THR A 304 24.77 15.29 -15.12
C THR A 304 24.44 16.31 -16.19
N GLU A 305 24.33 17.58 -15.81
CA GLU A 305 24.17 18.70 -16.74
C GLU A 305 25.51 19.06 -17.36
N GLU A 306 25.57 19.09 -18.69
CA GLU A 306 26.64 19.83 -19.37
C GLU A 306 26.45 21.30 -18.99
N LYS A 307 27.41 21.90 -18.26
CA LYS A 307 27.41 23.34 -18.00
C LYS A 307 27.22 24.05 -19.34
N ARG A 308 26.08 24.74 -19.52
CA ARG A 308 25.70 25.47 -20.74
C ARG A 308 26.70 26.55 -21.19
N ASN A 309 27.72 26.83 -20.40
CA ASN A 309 28.76 27.80 -20.69
C ASN A 309 30.14 27.12 -20.63
N GLY A 310 30.57 26.49 -21.73
CA GLY A 310 31.99 26.29 -22.13
C GLY A 310 33.01 26.10 -21.00
N GLY A 311 32.61 25.33 -19.98
CA GLY A 311 33.11 25.55 -18.62
C GLY A 311 34.34 24.72 -18.29
N ASP A 312 34.38 23.53 -18.86
CA ASP A 312 35.31 22.48 -18.49
C ASP A 312 35.85 21.78 -19.76
N ASN A 313 35.86 22.47 -20.91
CA ASN A 313 36.64 22.01 -22.05
C ASN A 313 38.06 22.53 -21.86
N PRO A 314 39.08 21.66 -21.67
CA PRO A 314 40.47 22.10 -21.49
C PRO A 314 41.04 22.88 -22.68
N LEU A 315 40.30 22.97 -23.80
CA LEU A 315 40.62 23.76 -24.99
C LEU A 315 40.01 25.17 -24.98
N GLU A 316 39.08 25.49 -24.07
CA GLU A 316 38.55 26.85 -23.91
C GLU A 316 39.33 27.60 -22.83
N ILE A 317 40.06 28.64 -23.22
CA ILE A 317 40.85 29.47 -22.31
C ILE A 317 39.89 30.32 -21.47
N GLN A 318 39.74 29.97 -20.20
CA GLN A 318 39.01 30.79 -19.24
C GLN A 318 39.93 31.84 -18.62
N LEU A 319 39.60 33.11 -18.80
CA LEU A 319 40.18 34.18 -18.00
C LEU A 319 39.66 34.01 -16.55
N PRO A 320 40.54 34.02 -15.52
CA PRO A 320 40.11 33.91 -14.14
C PRO A 320 39.15 35.07 -13.83
N LYS A 321 37.92 34.73 -13.44
CA LYS A 321 36.98 35.74 -12.94
C LYS A 321 37.51 36.29 -11.62
N PRO A 322 37.52 37.62 -11.42
CA PRO A 322 37.91 38.19 -10.13
C PRO A 322 36.97 37.68 -9.03
N GLU A 323 37.53 37.40 -7.85
CA GLU A 323 36.85 36.81 -6.69
C GLU A 323 35.65 37.64 -6.16
N SER A 324 35.40 38.81 -6.73
CA SER A 324 34.29 39.72 -6.39
C SER A 324 32.91 39.29 -6.90
N ASP A 325 32.82 38.27 -7.77
CA ASP A 325 31.54 37.77 -8.32
C ASP A 325 31.03 36.50 -7.63
N ILE A 326 31.55 36.18 -6.43
CA ILE A 326 30.84 35.28 -5.51
C ILE A 326 29.62 36.09 -5.03
N ASP A 327 28.41 35.70 -5.46
CA ASP A 327 27.13 36.36 -5.17
C ASP A 327 26.89 36.62 -3.66
N GLU A 328 27.54 37.63 -3.09
CA GLU A 328 27.04 38.38 -1.96
C GLU A 328 25.89 39.23 -2.49
N LEU A 329 24.69 38.67 -2.48
CA LEU A 329 23.46 39.42 -2.71
C LEU A 329 23.25 40.44 -1.57
N GLN A 330 24.00 41.54 -1.61
CA GLN A 330 23.69 42.81 -0.95
C GLN A 330 22.68 43.56 -1.82
N GLU A 331 21.42 43.59 -1.39
CA GLU A 331 20.44 44.53 -1.94
C GLU A 331 20.46 45.83 -1.13
N ASP A 332 20.69 46.92 -1.84
CA ASP A 332 20.54 48.30 -1.38
C ASP A 332 19.13 48.55 -0.81
N MET A 333 19.05 49.08 0.41
CA MET A 333 17.78 49.44 1.05
C MET A 333 17.58 50.96 1.10
N PRO A 334 16.40 51.48 0.69
CA PRO A 334 16.07 52.88 0.88
C PRO A 334 15.91 53.22 2.37
N LYS A 335 16.45 54.39 2.76
CA LYS A 335 16.33 54.92 4.11
C LYS A 335 14.88 55.33 4.41
N GLY A 336 14.28 54.63 5.37
CA GLY A 336 13.12 55.10 6.12
C GLY A 336 11.87 54.27 5.89
N LEU A 337 11.62 53.32 6.80
CA LEU A 337 10.31 53.01 7.40
C LEU A 337 10.43 51.75 8.28
N LYS A 338 10.07 51.93 9.56
CA LYS A 338 9.78 50.95 10.61
C LYS A 338 10.52 49.59 10.54
N ARG A 339 11.50 49.41 11.43
CA ARG A 339 12.13 48.12 11.79
C ARG A 339 11.07 47.03 12.03
N ARG A 340 10.74 46.26 10.99
CA ARG A 340 10.23 44.89 11.09
C ARG A 340 11.43 43.93 11.11
N ARG A 341 11.29 42.81 11.84
CA ARG A 341 12.35 41.86 12.23
C ARG A 341 13.24 41.40 11.05
N LYS A 342 14.45 41.96 10.91
CA LYS A 342 15.46 41.58 9.89
C LYS A 342 16.15 40.22 10.12
N TYR A 343 15.92 39.56 11.25
CA TYR A 343 16.62 38.32 11.61
C TYR A 343 16.07 37.08 10.88
N ASP A 344 14.76 37.05 10.56
CA ASP A 344 14.14 35.89 9.90
C ASP A 344 14.49 35.80 8.40
N ASP A 345 14.53 36.91 7.67
CA ASP A 345 14.72 36.88 6.21
C ASP A 345 16.08 36.33 5.77
N ARG A 346 17.16 36.64 6.52
CA ARG A 346 18.50 36.10 6.24
C ARG A 346 18.57 34.59 6.49
N VAL A 347 17.90 34.12 7.54
CA VAL A 347 17.84 32.69 7.88
C VAL A 347 17.02 31.93 6.84
N VAL A 348 15.89 32.48 6.40
CA VAL A 348 15.08 31.91 5.32
C VAL A 348 15.85 31.88 3.99
N LYS A 349 16.60 32.94 3.65
CA LYS A 349 17.45 32.98 2.45
C LYS A 349 18.56 31.93 2.50
N ARG A 350 19.23 31.77 3.64
CA ARG A 350 20.25 30.71 3.84
C ARG A 350 19.63 29.32 3.69
N ARG A 351 18.49 29.04 4.32
CA ARG A 351 17.79 27.74 4.19
C ARG A 351 17.42 27.41 2.74
N LYS A 352 16.93 28.39 1.98
CA LYS A 352 16.64 28.23 0.55
C LYS A 352 17.89 27.95 -0.28
N MET A 353 19.02 28.59 0.02
CA MET A 353 20.30 28.30 -0.64
C MET A 353 20.83 26.91 -0.29
N VAL A 354 20.73 26.48 0.97
CA VAL A 354 21.10 25.12 1.40
C VAL A 354 20.23 24.07 0.70
N ALA A 355 18.90 24.30 0.62
CA ALA A 355 17.99 23.42 -0.11
C ALA A 355 18.35 23.34 -1.60
N LYS A 356 18.67 24.47 -2.24
CA LYS A 356 19.11 24.51 -3.65
C LYS A 356 20.44 23.77 -3.85
N GLY A 357 21.40 23.90 -2.93
CA GLY A 357 22.68 23.20 -3.00
C GLY A 357 22.54 21.68 -2.82
N ARG A 358 21.66 21.23 -1.91
CA ARG A 358 21.46 19.81 -1.60
C ARG A 358 20.62 19.07 -2.63
N PHE A 359 19.54 19.67 -3.15
CA PHE A 359 18.65 19.03 -4.13
C PHE A 359 19.01 19.37 -5.58
N GLY A 360 19.86 20.37 -5.81
CA GLY A 360 20.22 20.85 -7.15
C GLY A 360 18.99 21.30 -7.94
N ASN A 361 18.92 20.86 -9.21
CA ASN A 361 17.79 21.11 -10.10
C ASN A 361 16.67 20.05 -10.01
N THR A 362 16.80 19.10 -9.07
CA THR A 362 15.81 18.04 -8.86
C THR A 362 14.81 18.41 -7.75
N ALA A 363 13.72 17.63 -7.62
CA ALA A 363 12.73 17.76 -6.55
C ALA A 363 12.05 19.13 -6.48
N LEU A 364 11.68 19.69 -7.64
CA LEU A 364 10.89 20.92 -7.70
C LEU A 364 9.39 20.59 -7.54
N PRO A 365 8.59 21.43 -6.87
CA PRO A 365 7.17 21.15 -6.63
C PRO A 365 6.36 20.87 -7.91
N ASP A 366 6.75 21.48 -9.04
CA ASP A 366 6.05 21.40 -10.32
C ASP A 366 6.82 20.62 -11.40
N ASP A 367 7.81 19.78 -11.04
CA ASP A 367 8.63 19.06 -12.03
C ASP A 367 7.89 17.93 -12.76
N GLY A 368 6.68 17.55 -12.32
CA GLY A 368 5.91 16.43 -12.90
C GLY A 368 6.56 15.05 -12.71
N LYS A 369 7.65 14.96 -11.93
CA LYS A 369 8.49 13.78 -11.70
C LYS A 369 8.30 13.22 -10.28
N GLY A 370 7.08 13.32 -9.77
CA GLY A 370 6.73 12.92 -8.41
C GLY A 370 6.95 11.44 -8.13
N ILE A 371 7.81 11.15 -7.15
CA ILE A 371 7.92 9.83 -6.54
C ILE A 371 6.94 9.77 -5.38
N GLU A 372 5.99 8.84 -5.46
CA GLU A 372 4.91 8.77 -4.47
C GLU A 372 5.31 8.03 -3.19
N ARG A 373 6.27 7.11 -3.31
CA ARG A 373 6.68 6.24 -2.22
C ARG A 373 8.17 5.97 -2.29
N LEU A 374 8.84 6.19 -1.16
CA LEU A 374 10.25 5.90 -0.97
C LEU A 374 10.40 5.10 0.32
N ASP A 375 10.81 3.84 0.18
CA ASP A 375 11.06 2.94 1.29
C ASP A 375 12.58 2.78 1.46
N ILE A 376 13.08 3.14 2.64
CA ILE A 376 14.50 3.11 2.99
C ILE A 376 14.67 2.22 4.21
N ARG A 377 15.68 1.37 4.15
CA ARG A 377 16.10 0.53 5.25
C ARG A 377 17.53 0.90 5.59
N ILE A 378 17.75 1.31 6.84
CA ILE A 378 19.08 1.63 7.37
C ILE A 378 19.52 0.38 8.13
N ASP A 379 20.56 -0.28 7.60
CA ASP A 379 21.20 -1.44 8.23
C ASP A 379 22.63 -1.09 8.69
N ASP A 380 22.99 0.20 8.67
CA ASP A 380 24.33 0.71 8.95
C ASP A 380 24.70 0.54 10.43
N LEU A 381 25.96 0.20 10.67
CA LEU A 381 26.54 0.19 12.02
C LEU A 381 26.48 1.61 12.59
N PHE A 382 25.83 1.76 13.75
CA PHE A 382 25.85 3.04 14.44
C PHE A 382 27.26 3.24 15.02
N PRO A 383 27.96 4.37 14.76
CA PRO A 383 29.31 4.56 15.28
C PRO A 383 29.27 4.53 16.81
N ALA A 384 29.82 3.47 17.41
CA ALA A 384 30.02 3.39 18.84
C ALA A 384 31.17 4.33 19.22
N GLY A 385 30.84 5.48 19.81
CA GLY A 385 31.67 6.19 20.79
C GLY A 385 33.00 6.81 20.37
N ASN A 386 33.53 6.60 19.16
CA ASN A 386 34.77 7.26 18.70
C ASN A 386 34.51 8.14 17.47
N ALA A 387 33.60 9.10 17.59
CA ALA A 387 33.80 10.33 16.84
C ALA A 387 34.89 11.09 17.60
N GLU A 388 36.15 10.99 17.15
CA GLU A 388 37.08 12.06 17.47
C GLU A 388 36.40 13.37 17.04
N PRO A 389 36.40 14.41 17.89
CA PRO A 389 35.91 15.71 17.47
C PRO A 389 36.70 16.07 16.22
N VAL A 390 36.01 16.17 15.08
CA VAL A 390 36.57 16.73 13.86
C VAL A 390 37.20 18.04 14.28
N LYS A 391 38.53 18.11 14.24
CA LYS A 391 39.24 19.37 14.42
C LYS A 391 38.70 20.29 13.33
N ASP A 392 38.00 21.33 13.74
CA ASP A 392 37.65 22.45 12.90
C ASP A 392 38.95 23.10 12.41
N ASP A 393 39.51 22.57 11.33
CA ASP A 393 40.57 23.23 10.57
C ASP A 393 39.93 24.34 9.73
N TYR A 394 39.46 25.39 10.42
CA TYR A 394 39.26 26.72 9.86
C TYR A 394 39.81 27.75 10.85
N ALA A 395 41.13 27.95 10.77
CA ALA A 395 41.78 29.14 11.27
C ALA A 395 41.38 30.32 10.37
N LEU A 396 40.61 31.30 10.91
CA LEU A 396 40.57 32.72 10.52
C LEU A 396 39.34 33.42 11.14
N ALA A 397 39.41 33.76 12.43
CA ALA A 397 38.55 34.80 13.03
C ALA A 397 39.01 35.15 14.47
N ASP A 398 40.31 35.40 14.65
CA ASP A 398 40.82 36.11 15.84
C ASP A 398 41.16 37.54 15.40
N GLU A 399 40.11 38.34 15.16
CA GLU A 399 40.13 39.80 15.22
C GLU A 399 38.70 40.29 15.03
N LEU A 400 38.01 40.54 16.15
CA LEU A 400 37.06 41.63 16.38
C LEU A 400 36.36 41.39 17.72
N ASP A 401 37.04 41.86 18.76
CA ASP A 401 36.52 42.11 20.09
C ASP A 401 35.35 43.09 20.03
N LEU A 402 34.13 42.61 20.26
CA LEU A 402 33.01 43.43 20.71
C LEU A 402 32.25 42.67 21.80
N GLY A 403 32.57 43.06 23.03
CA GLY A 403 32.10 42.42 24.26
C GLY A 403 30.59 42.24 24.36
N VAL A 404 30.21 40.99 24.69
CA VAL A 404 28.98 40.70 25.41
C VAL A 404 29.33 39.77 26.57
N THR A 405 29.21 40.33 27.76
CA THR A 405 29.44 39.72 29.07
C THR A 405 28.83 38.32 29.21
N LYS A 406 29.66 37.33 29.55
CA LYS A 406 29.25 35.99 30.00
C LYS A 406 28.37 36.09 31.26
N LYS A 407 27.06 35.96 31.11
CA LYS A 407 26.18 35.59 32.24
C LYS A 407 26.25 34.08 32.43
N LYS A 408 26.91 33.65 33.51
CA LYS A 408 26.74 32.31 34.10
C LYS A 408 25.26 32.12 34.44
N GLN A 409 24.54 31.32 33.66
CA GLN A 409 23.31 30.70 34.13
C GLN A 409 23.64 29.31 34.65
N SER A 410 23.78 29.24 35.97
CA SER A 410 23.65 28.02 36.76
C SER A 410 22.25 27.42 36.52
N GLY A 411 22.17 26.40 35.68
CA GLY A 411 20.99 25.56 35.50
C GLY A 411 21.30 24.13 35.94
N ARG A 412 20.48 23.61 36.86
CA ARG A 412 20.52 22.25 37.44
C ARG A 412 20.78 21.18 36.36
N ARG A 413 21.88 20.43 36.47
CA ARG A 413 22.07 19.17 35.74
C ARG A 413 20.93 18.22 36.14
N SER A 414 20.22 17.65 35.18
CA SER A 414 19.17 16.65 35.44
C SER A 414 19.80 15.33 35.90
N THR A 415 19.13 14.65 36.82
CA THR A 415 19.54 13.39 37.46
C THR A 415 19.87 12.28 36.45
N ILE A 416 19.34 12.36 35.23
CA ILE A 416 19.64 11.47 34.10
C ILE A 416 21.12 11.48 33.70
N THR A 417 21.80 12.63 33.82
CA THR A 417 23.24 12.74 33.50
C THR A 417 24.15 12.16 34.57
N PHE A 418 23.62 11.82 35.76
CA PHE A 418 24.42 11.24 36.84
C PHE A 418 24.29 9.70 36.91
N GLU A 419 23.21 9.12 36.38
CA GLU A 419 23.04 7.66 36.31
C GLU A 419 23.76 7.03 35.10
N LEU A 420 23.95 7.78 34.01
CA LEU A 420 24.74 7.32 32.86
C LEU A 420 26.24 7.25 33.16
N ASP A 421 26.79 8.17 33.96
CA ASP A 421 28.21 8.15 34.36
C ASP A 421 28.52 7.08 35.43
N LYS A 422 27.51 6.42 36.01
CA LYS A 422 27.68 5.40 37.07
C LYS A 422 27.68 3.96 36.58
N HIS A 423 27.33 3.72 35.32
CA HIS A 423 27.31 2.37 34.74
C HIS A 423 28.56 2.03 33.92
N ASP A 424 29.50 2.95 33.76
CA ASP A 424 30.71 2.76 32.92
C ASP A 424 31.92 2.15 33.65
N ASN A 425 31.74 1.54 34.83
CA ASN A 425 32.89 1.06 35.63
C ASN A 425 32.90 -0.41 36.02
N ASP A 426 31.98 -1.24 35.53
CA ASP A 426 32.09 -2.69 35.71
C ASP A 426 31.76 -3.39 34.38
N GLU A 427 32.66 -4.30 34.00
CA GLU A 427 32.56 -5.28 32.90
C GLU A 427 33.12 -4.84 31.52
N GLU A 428 34.45 -4.92 31.41
CA GLU A 428 35.10 -5.38 30.18
C GLU A 428 34.66 -6.83 29.89
N ASP A 429 33.71 -7.04 28.98
CA ASP A 429 33.77 -8.09 27.94
C ASP A 429 32.58 -8.01 26.96
N SER A 430 32.88 -8.08 25.66
CA SER A 430 31.97 -8.13 24.49
C SER A 430 31.14 -6.87 24.15
N ARG A 431 31.77 -5.88 23.51
CA ARG A 431 31.04 -4.82 22.79
C ARG A 431 30.42 -5.39 21.51
N GLU A 432 29.21 -5.93 21.61
CA GLU A 432 28.36 -6.17 20.43
C GLU A 432 27.97 -4.82 19.81
N GLU A 433 28.46 -4.55 18.60
CA GLU A 433 28.11 -3.35 17.83
C GLU A 433 26.59 -3.29 17.59
N TRP A 434 25.92 -2.33 18.23
CA TRP A 434 24.49 -2.10 18.09
C TRP A 434 24.11 -1.65 16.67
N ARG A 435 23.21 -2.40 16.03
CA ARG A 435 22.65 -2.10 14.70
C ARG A 435 21.17 -1.75 14.82
N PRO A 436 20.76 -0.49 14.61
CA PRO A 436 19.34 -0.14 14.59
C PRO A 436 18.70 -0.60 13.26
N ASP A 437 17.74 -1.53 13.31
CA ASP A 437 16.90 -1.88 12.15
C ASP A 437 15.83 -0.79 11.98
N MET A 438 16.19 0.29 11.28
CA MET A 438 15.27 1.41 11.01
C MET A 438 14.75 1.33 9.59
N ARG A 439 13.41 1.29 9.45
CA ARG A 439 12.72 1.43 8.17
C ARG A 439 11.99 2.75 8.11
N LEU A 440 12.36 3.58 7.13
CA LEU A 440 11.72 4.86 6.85
C LEU A 440 10.88 4.72 5.57
N THR A 441 9.60 5.03 5.66
CA THR A 441 8.68 4.99 4.51
C THR A 441 8.09 6.38 4.32
N PHE A 442 8.43 7.03 3.21
CA PHE A 442 7.86 8.32 2.83
C PHE A 442 6.76 8.10 1.80
N ILE A 443 5.61 8.75 2.01
CA ILE A 443 4.45 8.68 1.09
C ILE A 443 3.99 10.09 0.78
N GLY A 444 3.77 10.41 -0.48
CA GLY A 444 3.30 11.72 -0.92
C GLY A 444 2.98 11.76 -2.41
N GLN A 445 2.70 12.95 -2.96
CA GLN A 445 2.62 13.13 -4.42
C GLN A 445 4.04 13.24 -5.03
N HIS A 446 4.94 13.92 -4.32
CA HIS A 446 6.36 14.03 -4.63
C HIS A 446 7.15 14.10 -3.32
N VAL A 447 7.72 12.97 -2.92
CA VAL A 447 8.41 12.82 -1.62
C VAL A 447 9.57 13.82 -1.49
N PHE A 448 10.46 13.89 -2.49
CA PHE A 448 11.65 14.74 -2.39
C PHE A 448 11.30 16.22 -2.45
N ALA A 449 10.28 16.64 -3.22
CA ALA A 449 9.81 18.03 -3.20
C ALA A 449 9.21 18.39 -1.84
N GLY A 450 8.51 17.46 -1.19
CA GLY A 450 8.04 17.63 0.19
C GLY A 450 9.18 17.80 1.19
N ILE A 451 10.22 16.95 1.12
CA ILE A 451 11.40 17.07 2.00
C ILE A 451 12.11 18.40 1.76
N ARG A 452 12.27 18.82 0.49
CA ARG A 452 12.83 20.14 0.15
C ARG A 452 12.05 21.29 0.78
N GLN A 453 10.72 21.25 0.71
CA GLN A 453 9.87 22.26 1.36
C GLN A 453 10.03 22.28 2.88
N LEU A 454 10.20 21.12 3.51
CA LEU A 454 10.48 21.02 4.96
C LEU A 454 11.84 21.62 5.34
N VAL A 455 12.85 21.48 4.48
CA VAL A 455 14.16 22.14 4.65
C VAL A 455 14.03 23.66 4.48
N GLU A 456 13.30 24.12 3.46
CA GLU A 456 13.04 25.55 3.24
C GLU A 456 12.24 26.19 4.39
N ALA A 457 11.30 25.45 4.97
CA ALA A 457 10.54 25.86 6.16
C ALA A 457 11.38 25.81 7.46
N GLY A 458 12.53 25.10 7.44
CA GLY A 458 13.43 24.95 8.59
C GLY A 458 12.94 23.95 9.64
N VAL A 459 12.06 23.02 9.25
CA VAL A 459 11.66 21.86 10.08
C VAL A 459 12.78 20.82 10.06
N VAL A 460 13.45 20.65 8.92
CA VAL A 460 14.60 19.76 8.73
C VAL A 460 15.86 20.59 8.54
N ASP A 461 16.92 20.24 9.26
CA ASP A 461 18.23 20.86 9.11
C ASP A 461 18.94 20.31 7.85
N GLY A 462 18.93 21.09 6.77
CA GLY A 462 19.54 20.71 5.50
C GLY A 462 21.06 20.54 5.54
N GLU A 463 21.75 21.05 6.56
CA GLU A 463 23.19 20.88 6.71
C GLU A 463 23.54 19.48 7.25
N LYS A 464 22.68 18.93 8.12
CA LYS A 464 22.82 17.58 8.73
C LYS A 464 22.07 16.48 7.99
N MET A 465 21.35 16.83 6.92
CA MET A 465 20.56 15.90 6.14
C MET A 465 21.46 14.95 5.32
N PRO A 466 21.28 13.61 5.41
CA PRO A 466 22.05 12.65 4.63
C PRO A 466 21.67 12.66 3.15
N GLY A 467 22.60 12.28 2.27
CA GLY A 467 22.44 12.35 0.80
C GLY A 467 21.23 11.57 0.26
N TRP A 468 20.87 10.43 0.87
CA TRP A 468 19.70 9.66 0.45
C TRP A 468 18.37 10.42 0.60
N MET A 469 18.27 11.38 1.55
CA MET A 469 17.08 12.23 1.69
C MET A 469 16.99 13.29 0.58
N ALA A 470 18.12 13.62 -0.03
CA ALA A 470 18.20 14.58 -1.14
C ALA A 470 17.92 13.95 -2.52
N GLY A 471 17.66 12.63 -2.56
CA GLY A 471 17.46 11.88 -3.81
C GLY A 471 18.75 11.32 -4.42
N GLU A 472 19.87 11.40 -3.68
CA GLU A 472 21.12 10.75 -4.07
C GLU A 472 21.06 9.25 -3.79
N GLU A 473 21.79 8.44 -4.57
CA GLU A 473 21.96 7.02 -4.26
C GLU A 473 22.94 6.84 -3.09
N GLY A 474 22.49 7.10 -1.87
CA GLY A 474 23.08 6.50 -0.68
C GLY A 474 22.64 5.04 -0.56
N LEU A 475 23.43 4.13 -1.13
CA LEU A 475 23.41 2.66 -0.91
C LEU A 475 22.03 2.04 -0.57
N PRO A 476 21.14 1.79 -1.55
CA PRO A 476 20.11 0.77 -1.37
C PRO A 476 20.76 -0.62 -1.54
N ARG A 477 21.62 -1.01 -0.57
CA ARG A 477 22.20 -2.34 -0.25
C ARG A 477 23.63 -2.18 0.31
N ILE A 478 23.83 -2.25 1.64
CA ILE A 478 25.11 -2.72 2.19
C ILE A 478 25.05 -4.25 2.26
N PHE A 479 25.59 -4.89 1.23
CA PHE A 479 26.27 -6.19 1.33
C PHE A 479 27.23 -6.28 0.13
N ASN A 480 28.55 -6.16 0.36
CA ASN A 480 29.46 -7.31 0.50
C ASN A 480 30.96 -6.91 0.30
N THR A 481 31.85 -7.73 0.89
CA THR A 481 33.26 -8.04 0.55
C THR A 481 34.42 -7.07 0.83
N LEU A 482 35.31 -7.48 1.77
CA LEU A 482 36.76 -7.74 1.62
C LEU A 482 37.15 -8.77 2.73
N LEU A 483 38.02 -9.78 2.63
CA LEU A 483 38.85 -10.43 1.62
C LEU A 483 39.36 -11.77 2.25
N HIS A 484 39.33 -12.86 1.49
CA HIS A 484 40.28 -14.00 1.43
C HIS A 484 40.80 -14.73 2.70
N CYS A 485 40.44 -16.02 2.82
CA CYS A 485 41.39 -17.14 2.96
C CYS A 485 40.71 -18.50 2.58
N PRO A 486 41.45 -19.50 2.06
CA PRO A 486 40.92 -20.58 1.21
C PRO A 486 40.36 -21.78 2.01
N PRO A 487 39.43 -22.58 1.43
CA PRO A 487 38.90 -23.77 2.09
C PRO A 487 39.74 -25.00 1.76
N THR A 488 40.46 -25.54 2.75
CA THR A 488 40.83 -26.95 2.73
C THR A 488 39.63 -27.78 3.17
N PHE A 489 39.14 -28.59 2.24
CA PHE A 489 38.15 -29.64 2.40
C PHE A 489 38.35 -30.46 3.69
N ARG A 490 37.28 -30.56 4.50
CA ARG A 490 36.84 -31.80 5.16
C ARG A 490 35.40 -31.67 5.63
N THR A 491 34.52 -32.23 4.80
CA THR A 491 33.21 -32.83 5.08
C THR A 491 32.67 -32.69 6.50
N PHE A 492 31.63 -31.89 6.69
CA PHE A 492 30.47 -32.25 7.51
C PHE A 492 29.19 -31.73 6.84
N THR A 493 28.27 -32.67 6.64
CA THR A 493 26.91 -32.54 6.13
C THR A 493 26.17 -31.27 6.58
N MET A 494 25.71 -30.45 5.63
CA MET A 494 24.85 -29.29 5.89
C MET A 494 23.44 -29.74 6.31
N ALA A 495 23.06 -29.35 7.53
CA ALA A 495 21.69 -29.33 8.00
C ALA A 495 21.16 -27.89 8.02
N SER A 496 19.97 -27.73 7.43
CA SER A 496 18.88 -26.79 7.69
C SER A 496 19.02 -25.28 7.40
N ALA A 497 18.04 -24.83 6.60
CA ALA A 497 17.48 -23.49 6.56
C ALA A 497 17.17 -22.97 7.98
N THR A 498 17.37 -21.67 8.21
CA THR A 498 16.83 -20.98 9.39
C THR A 498 15.31 -21.05 9.33
N ALA A 499 14.76 -21.99 10.09
CA ALA A 499 13.35 -22.20 10.27
C ALA A 499 12.70 -20.94 10.85
N ILE A 500 11.49 -20.62 10.37
CA ILE A 500 10.51 -19.91 11.18
C ILE A 500 10.45 -20.68 12.50
N PRO A 501 10.67 -20.06 13.68
CA PRO A 501 10.53 -20.78 14.94
C PRO A 501 9.08 -21.27 15.01
N THR A 502 8.89 -22.55 14.74
CA THR A 502 7.63 -23.25 15.03
C THR A 502 7.50 -23.26 16.54
N PRO A 503 6.41 -22.72 17.11
CA PRO A 503 6.13 -22.86 18.53
C PRO A 503 6.19 -24.34 18.89
N VAL A 504 7.01 -24.67 19.88
CA VAL A 504 7.15 -26.04 20.40
C VAL A 504 5.78 -26.50 20.90
N GLN A 505 5.18 -27.50 20.24
CA GLN A 505 3.94 -28.11 20.69
C GLN A 505 4.21 -28.93 21.95
N SER A 506 3.45 -28.67 22.99
CA SER A 506 3.93 -28.81 24.36
C SER A 506 3.07 -29.66 25.28
N SER A 507 2.26 -30.64 24.84
CA SER A 507 1.40 -31.48 25.74
C SER A 507 0.36 -30.77 26.63
N HIS A 508 0.50 -29.47 26.91
CA HIS A 508 -0.46 -28.65 27.62
C HIS A 508 -1.63 -28.30 26.70
N LYS A 509 -2.85 -28.43 27.22
CA LYS A 509 -4.05 -28.05 26.48
C LYS A 509 -4.32 -26.56 26.77
N PRO A 510 -4.09 -25.64 25.81
CA PRO A 510 -4.23 -24.22 26.06
C PRO A 510 -5.67 -23.87 26.40
N ARG A 511 -5.84 -22.91 27.32
CA ARG A 511 -7.13 -22.36 27.75
C ARG A 511 -7.26 -20.92 27.28
N TYR A 512 -8.41 -20.58 26.73
CA TYR A 512 -8.66 -19.24 26.19
C TYR A 512 -9.88 -18.58 26.84
N ILE A 513 -9.84 -17.25 26.91
CA ILE A 513 -11.01 -16.39 27.15
C ILE A 513 -11.10 -15.47 25.95
N ASP A 514 -12.23 -15.51 25.24
CA ASP A 514 -12.51 -14.53 24.18
C ASP A 514 -13.18 -13.32 24.82
N ILE A 515 -12.44 -12.22 24.96
CA ILE A 515 -12.97 -11.02 25.64
C ILE A 515 -13.94 -10.20 24.79
N GLY A 516 -14.03 -10.48 23.49
CA GLY A 516 -14.83 -9.69 22.56
C GLY A 516 -15.45 -10.55 21.48
N ILE A 517 -16.66 -11.07 21.74
CA ILE A 517 -17.43 -11.86 20.76
C ILE A 517 -18.87 -11.32 20.60
N ASN A 518 -19.27 -11.02 19.37
CA ASN A 518 -20.57 -10.41 19.08
C ASN A 518 -21.65 -11.49 18.81
N LEU A 519 -21.87 -12.42 19.75
CA LEU A 519 -22.77 -13.58 19.54
C LEU A 519 -24.25 -13.21 19.28
N THR A 520 -24.65 -11.99 19.61
CA THR A 520 -26.00 -11.48 19.32
C THR A 520 -26.19 -11.05 17.86
N ASP A 521 -25.11 -11.02 17.06
CA ASP A 521 -25.17 -10.66 15.65
C ASP A 521 -26.06 -11.63 14.84
N PRO A 522 -26.92 -11.13 13.94
CA PRO A 522 -27.82 -11.97 13.14
C PRO A 522 -27.14 -13.05 12.30
N VAL A 523 -25.85 -12.93 11.95
CA VAL A 523 -25.16 -13.97 11.18
C VAL A 523 -25.01 -15.30 11.94
N TYR A 524 -25.08 -15.28 13.29
CA TYR A 524 -25.09 -16.49 14.12
C TYR A 524 -26.48 -17.15 14.21
N THR A 525 -27.53 -16.43 13.81
CA THR A 525 -28.86 -17.01 13.61
C THR A 525 -29.09 -17.41 12.14
N GLY A 526 -28.07 -17.26 11.29
CA GLY A 526 -28.12 -17.59 9.86
C GLY A 526 -28.76 -16.53 8.97
N LEU A 527 -28.97 -15.32 9.51
CA LEU A 527 -29.51 -14.17 8.80
C LEU A 527 -28.37 -13.30 8.25
N TYR A 528 -28.22 -13.25 6.93
CA TYR A 528 -27.19 -12.44 6.27
C TYR A 528 -27.84 -11.37 5.41
N HIS A 529 -27.61 -10.09 5.72
CA HIS A 529 -28.21 -8.95 5.02
C HIS A 529 -29.74 -9.08 4.87
N GLY A 530 -30.43 -9.52 5.93
CA GLY A 530 -31.88 -9.71 5.94
C GLY A 530 -32.39 -10.98 5.25
N THR A 531 -31.51 -11.83 4.70
CA THR A 531 -31.91 -13.11 4.08
C THR A 531 -31.47 -14.29 4.94
N GLN A 532 -32.41 -15.17 5.32
CA GLN A 532 -32.11 -16.42 6.01
C GLN A 532 -31.40 -17.39 5.07
N ARG A 533 -30.20 -17.87 5.43
CA ARG A 533 -29.40 -18.79 4.60
C ARG A 533 -29.27 -20.19 5.19
N HIS A 534 -29.30 -20.30 6.51
CA HIS A 534 -29.26 -21.57 7.25
C HIS A 534 -30.01 -21.39 8.57
N PRO A 535 -30.44 -22.47 9.26
CA PRO A 535 -31.05 -22.35 10.59
C PRO A 535 -30.07 -21.74 11.62
N PRO A 536 -30.57 -21.22 12.75
CA PRO A 536 -29.72 -20.73 13.83
C PRO A 536 -28.77 -21.83 14.34
N ASP A 537 -27.48 -21.52 14.42
CA ASP A 537 -26.45 -22.49 14.81
C ASP A 537 -25.62 -22.06 16.02
N LEU A 538 -26.10 -21.07 16.78
CA LEU A 538 -25.43 -20.53 17.96
C LEU A 538 -25.01 -21.62 18.98
N PRO A 539 -25.83 -22.62 19.35
CA PRO A 539 -25.38 -23.69 20.25
C PRO A 539 -24.18 -24.47 19.70
N ALA A 540 -24.14 -24.70 18.38
CA ALA A 540 -23.02 -25.36 17.72
C ALA A 540 -21.77 -24.46 17.69
N VAL A 541 -21.93 -23.14 17.53
CA VAL A 541 -20.84 -22.15 17.63
C VAL A 541 -20.21 -22.19 19.04
N VAL A 542 -21.04 -22.18 20.09
CA VAL A 542 -20.56 -22.26 21.48
C VAL A 542 -19.87 -23.60 21.75
N SER A 543 -20.42 -24.72 21.29
CA SER A 543 -19.77 -26.03 21.42
C SER A 543 -18.38 -26.03 20.76
N ARG A 544 -18.27 -25.53 19.53
CA ARG A 544 -16.97 -25.45 18.83
C ARG A 544 -15.96 -24.59 19.60
N ALA A 545 -16.41 -23.52 20.24
CA ALA A 545 -15.57 -22.66 21.07
C ALA A 545 -14.99 -23.44 22.26
N LEU A 546 -15.85 -24.16 22.98
CA LEU A 546 -15.48 -24.98 24.14
C LEU A 546 -14.50 -26.10 23.73
N ASP A 547 -14.75 -26.76 22.59
CA ASP A 547 -13.91 -27.83 22.05
C ASP A 547 -12.51 -27.31 21.68
N ALA A 548 -12.42 -26.08 21.17
CA ALA A 548 -11.17 -25.40 20.86
C ALA A 548 -10.39 -24.93 22.11
N GLY A 549 -10.96 -25.08 23.31
CA GLY A 549 -10.33 -24.68 24.58
C GLY A 549 -10.75 -23.29 25.08
N CYS A 550 -11.69 -22.63 24.43
CA CYS A 550 -12.26 -21.37 24.92
C CYS A 550 -13.18 -21.66 26.09
N LYS A 551 -12.75 -21.35 27.32
CA LYS A 551 -13.51 -21.69 28.54
C LYS A 551 -14.55 -20.63 28.89
N LYS A 552 -14.28 -19.38 28.50
CA LYS A 552 -15.14 -18.23 28.79
C LYS A 552 -15.25 -17.34 27.56
N LEU A 553 -16.41 -16.74 27.39
CA LEU A 553 -16.76 -15.83 26.30
C LEU A 553 -17.38 -14.58 26.90
N ILE A 554 -16.90 -13.40 26.53
CA ILE A 554 -17.51 -12.13 26.91
C ILE A 554 -18.26 -11.57 25.69
N VAL A 555 -19.59 -11.57 25.79
CA VAL A 555 -20.47 -11.09 24.73
C VAL A 555 -20.67 -9.59 24.84
N THR A 556 -20.42 -8.90 23.74
CA THR A 556 -20.40 -7.45 23.71
C THR A 556 -21.80 -6.87 23.57
N GLY A 557 -22.14 -5.92 24.43
CA GLY A 557 -23.35 -5.11 24.35
C GLY A 557 -23.07 -3.78 23.67
N SER A 558 -23.58 -3.58 22.45
CA SER A 558 -23.37 -2.35 21.67
C SER A 558 -24.49 -1.31 21.77
N ASP A 559 -25.65 -1.70 22.30
CA ASP A 559 -26.77 -0.84 22.63
C ASP A 559 -27.65 -1.45 23.72
N VAL A 560 -28.72 -0.78 24.12
CA VAL A 560 -29.60 -1.25 25.21
C VAL A 560 -30.37 -2.53 24.86
N ALA A 561 -30.77 -2.71 23.60
CA ALA A 561 -31.49 -3.91 23.16
C ALA A 561 -30.55 -5.10 23.03
N GLU A 562 -29.37 -4.90 22.43
CA GLU A 562 -28.30 -5.89 22.31
C GLU A 562 -27.75 -6.27 23.68
N SER A 563 -27.56 -5.31 24.59
CA SER A 563 -27.16 -5.59 25.98
C SER A 563 -28.18 -6.51 26.68
N ARG A 564 -29.49 -6.32 26.47
CA ARG A 564 -30.51 -7.23 27.03
C ARG A 564 -30.41 -8.64 26.45
N LYS A 565 -30.12 -8.76 25.15
CA LYS A 565 -29.91 -10.08 24.51
C LYS A 565 -28.65 -10.75 25.03
N ALA A 566 -27.55 -10.00 25.19
CA ALA A 566 -26.29 -10.50 25.74
C ALA A 566 -26.48 -10.97 27.19
N ILE A 567 -27.25 -10.23 27.99
CA ILE A 567 -27.67 -10.64 29.33
C ILE A 567 -28.45 -11.95 29.29
N GLN A 568 -29.46 -12.08 28.43
CA GLN A 568 -30.21 -13.32 28.31
C GLN A 568 -29.29 -14.49 27.90
N LEU A 569 -28.39 -14.29 26.94
CA LEU A 569 -27.47 -15.32 26.49
C LEU A 569 -26.51 -15.79 27.60
N SER A 570 -26.07 -14.86 28.45
CA SER A 570 -25.26 -15.20 29.63
C SER A 570 -26.04 -15.99 30.70
N LYS A 571 -27.35 -15.75 30.84
CA LYS A 571 -28.23 -16.55 31.71
C LYS A 571 -28.40 -17.97 31.19
N ASP A 572 -28.48 -18.12 29.87
CA ASP A 572 -28.67 -19.41 29.21
C ASP A 572 -27.41 -20.29 29.28
N HIS A 573 -26.22 -19.68 29.44
CA HIS A 573 -24.93 -20.36 29.51
C HIS A 573 -24.08 -19.93 30.72
N PRO A 574 -24.52 -20.23 31.95
CA PRO A 574 -23.86 -19.78 33.17
C PRO A 574 -22.44 -20.35 33.30
N GLY A 575 -21.50 -19.50 33.72
CA GLY A 575 -20.09 -19.87 33.90
C GLY A 575 -19.26 -19.98 32.61
N VAL A 576 -19.91 -19.89 31.45
CA VAL A 576 -19.26 -19.91 30.13
C VAL A 576 -19.39 -18.56 29.45
N ILE A 577 -20.59 -17.98 29.42
CA ILE A 577 -20.86 -16.70 28.75
C ILE A 577 -21.08 -15.62 29.79
N TYR A 578 -20.35 -14.52 29.63
CA TYR A 578 -20.50 -13.27 30.35
C TYR A 578 -20.88 -12.17 29.36
N ASN A 579 -21.28 -10.99 29.84
CA ASN A 579 -21.63 -9.88 28.96
C ASN A 579 -21.01 -8.55 29.40
N THR A 580 -21.05 -7.61 28.47
CA THR A 580 -20.87 -6.19 28.73
C THR A 580 -22.19 -5.44 28.55
N VAL A 581 -22.33 -4.29 29.20
CA VAL A 581 -23.47 -3.40 29.01
C VAL A 581 -22.96 -2.00 28.67
N GLY A 582 -23.39 -1.44 27.55
CA GLY A 582 -22.95 -0.14 27.06
C GLY A 582 -23.62 0.28 25.75
N VAL A 583 -23.31 1.49 25.30
CA VAL A 583 -23.72 2.00 23.99
C VAL A 583 -22.48 2.40 23.19
N HIS A 584 -22.27 1.68 22.09
CA HIS A 584 -21.16 1.86 21.16
C HIS A 584 -21.27 3.21 20.42
N PRO A 585 -20.16 3.88 20.05
CA PRO A 585 -20.17 5.19 19.36
C PRO A 585 -21.09 5.27 18.14
N CYS A 586 -21.14 4.24 17.31
CA CYS A 586 -22.04 4.19 16.14
C CYS A 586 -23.53 4.23 16.49
N SER A 587 -23.91 3.87 17.72
CA SER A 587 -25.29 3.79 18.19
C SER A 587 -25.65 4.92 19.17
N CYS A 588 -24.75 5.87 19.42
CA CYS A 588 -24.99 7.00 20.34
C CYS A 588 -26.14 7.91 19.88
N GLN A 589 -26.47 7.93 18.59
CA GLN A 589 -27.60 8.72 18.10
C GLN A 589 -28.95 8.30 18.71
N GLN A 590 -29.05 7.05 19.20
CA GLN A 590 -30.26 6.55 19.84
C GLN A 590 -30.60 7.31 21.13
N PHE A 591 -29.63 7.99 21.78
CA PHE A 591 -29.86 8.81 22.99
C PHE A 591 -30.79 9.99 22.72
N THR A 592 -30.80 10.51 21.48
CA THR A 592 -31.76 11.51 21.05
C THR A 592 -33.03 10.81 20.56
N PRO A 593 -34.23 11.11 21.09
CA PRO A 593 -34.66 12.38 21.69
C PRO A 593 -34.75 12.43 23.23
N ALA A 594 -34.48 11.34 23.95
CA ALA A 594 -34.69 11.27 25.41
C ALA A 594 -33.41 10.83 26.18
N PRO A 595 -32.36 11.68 26.24
CA PRO A 595 -31.05 11.31 26.76
C PRO A 595 -31.07 10.83 28.21
N SER A 596 -31.68 11.60 29.11
CA SER A 596 -31.67 11.32 30.55
C SER A 596 -32.41 10.02 30.89
N ALA A 597 -33.53 9.75 30.22
CA ALA A 597 -34.31 8.53 30.44
C ALA A 597 -33.53 7.29 30.01
N MET A 598 -32.84 7.37 28.87
CA MET A 598 -32.05 6.25 28.39
C MET A 598 -30.75 6.02 29.17
N LEU A 599 -30.04 7.08 29.57
CA LEU A 599 -28.87 6.97 30.43
C LEU A 599 -29.25 6.34 31.78
N HIS A 600 -30.39 6.73 32.34
CA HIS A 600 -30.95 6.09 33.55
C HIS A 600 -31.30 4.61 33.31
N GLN A 601 -31.91 4.29 32.17
CA GLN A 601 -32.21 2.90 31.80
C GLN A 601 -30.95 2.06 31.64
N LEU A 602 -29.90 2.60 31.01
CA LEU A 602 -28.62 1.94 30.80
C LEU A 602 -27.93 1.67 32.15
N LYS A 603 -27.86 2.68 33.03
CA LYS A 603 -27.32 2.54 34.39
C LYS A 603 -28.07 1.48 35.20
N THR A 604 -29.40 1.51 35.17
CA THR A 604 -30.25 0.52 35.85
C THR A 604 -29.99 -0.89 35.33
N LEU A 605 -29.90 -1.06 34.00
CA LEU A 605 -29.63 -2.35 33.38
C LEU A 605 -28.25 -2.90 33.78
N ALA A 606 -27.22 -2.05 33.76
CA ALA A 606 -25.86 -2.42 34.14
C ALA A 606 -25.77 -2.83 35.62
N LEU A 607 -26.42 -2.09 36.54
CA LEU A 607 -26.47 -2.42 37.97
C LEU A 607 -27.18 -3.76 38.23
N GLN A 608 -28.30 -4.01 37.56
CA GLN A 608 -29.03 -5.27 37.67
C GLN A 608 -28.17 -6.45 37.18
N ALA A 609 -27.61 -6.35 35.98
CA ALA A 609 -26.79 -7.40 35.39
C ALA A 609 -25.49 -7.65 36.17
N LYS A 610 -24.92 -6.61 36.78
CA LYS A 610 -23.79 -6.72 37.71
C LYS A 610 -24.17 -7.51 38.96
N HIS A 611 -25.29 -7.16 39.59
CA HIS A 611 -25.77 -7.83 40.80
C HIS A 611 -26.07 -9.32 40.56
N GLU A 612 -26.57 -9.67 39.38
CA GLU A 612 -26.81 -11.05 38.97
C GLU A 612 -25.54 -11.82 38.54
N GLY A 613 -24.37 -11.18 38.54
CA GLY A 613 -23.07 -11.81 38.24
C GLY A 613 -22.80 -12.09 36.76
N GLN A 614 -23.59 -11.51 35.86
CA GLN A 614 -23.51 -11.75 34.42
C GLN A 614 -22.69 -10.68 33.68
N CYS A 615 -22.86 -9.42 34.09
CA CYS A 615 -22.14 -8.28 33.50
C CYS A 615 -20.78 -8.10 34.20
N VAL A 616 -19.72 -8.25 33.42
CA VAL A 616 -18.33 -8.24 33.91
C VAL A 616 -17.57 -6.97 33.53
N ALA A 617 -18.11 -6.19 32.58
CA ALA A 617 -17.55 -4.93 32.13
C ALA A 617 -18.63 -3.95 31.67
N PHE A 618 -18.35 -2.66 31.79
CA PHE A 618 -19.19 -1.61 31.22
C PHE A 618 -18.62 -1.17 29.86
N GLY A 619 -19.39 -1.38 28.81
CA GLY A 619 -18.97 -1.24 27.41
C GLY A 619 -19.83 -2.06 26.46
N GLU A 620 -19.70 -1.94 25.15
CA GLU A 620 -18.66 -1.17 24.46
C GLU A 620 -18.98 0.33 24.47
N ILE A 621 -18.06 1.16 24.95
CA ILE A 621 -18.19 2.63 24.92
C ILE A 621 -16.90 3.26 24.38
N GLY A 622 -16.98 4.40 23.72
CA GLY A 622 -15.78 5.09 23.21
C GLY A 622 -16.04 5.92 21.98
N LEU A 623 -15.06 5.99 21.07
CA LEU A 623 -15.07 6.87 19.89
C LEU A 623 -14.66 6.11 18.62
N ASP A 624 -15.38 6.34 17.52
CA ASP A 624 -15.08 5.79 16.20
C ASP A 624 -15.21 6.88 15.11
N TYR A 625 -14.06 7.44 14.69
CA TYR A 625 -14.02 8.49 13.68
C TYR A 625 -13.98 7.95 12.25
N ASP A 626 -13.85 6.64 12.05
CA ASP A 626 -14.03 5.99 10.75
C ASP A 626 -15.52 5.76 10.42
N ARG A 627 -16.42 6.02 11.39
CA ARG A 627 -17.87 5.81 11.28
C ARG A 627 -18.71 7.06 11.56
N LEU A 628 -18.15 8.24 11.30
CA LEU A 628 -18.88 9.51 11.39
C LEU A 628 -20.21 9.57 10.63
N PRO A 629 -20.40 8.88 9.48
CA PRO A 629 -21.71 8.83 8.82
C PRO A 629 -22.81 8.12 9.63
N LEU A 630 -22.45 7.25 10.59
CA LEU A 630 -23.43 6.58 11.48
C LEU A 630 -23.76 7.43 12.69
N CYS A 631 -22.76 8.10 13.27
CA CYS A 631 -22.95 8.99 14.40
C CYS A 631 -21.95 10.16 14.35
N PRO A 632 -22.42 11.42 14.32
CA PRO A 632 -21.57 12.61 14.35
C PRO A 632 -20.60 12.68 15.53
N LYS A 633 -19.45 13.32 15.32
CA LYS A 633 -18.35 13.41 16.31
C LYS A 633 -18.79 14.03 17.63
N ASP A 634 -19.55 15.11 17.57
CA ASP A 634 -20.09 15.85 18.73
C ASP A 634 -20.98 14.96 19.61
N ILE A 635 -21.88 14.19 18.98
CA ILE A 635 -22.75 13.23 19.66
C ILE A 635 -21.92 12.11 20.31
N GLN A 636 -20.93 11.56 19.60
CA GLN A 636 -20.05 10.55 20.18
C GLN A 636 -19.29 11.07 21.42
N LEU A 637 -18.75 12.29 21.36
CA LEU A 637 -18.03 12.90 22.48
C LEU A 637 -18.94 13.14 23.69
N GLU A 638 -20.13 13.69 23.48
CA GLU A 638 -21.11 13.97 24.54
C GLU A 638 -21.53 12.68 25.26
N TYR A 639 -21.94 11.66 24.51
CA TYR A 639 -22.44 10.43 25.11
C TYR A 639 -21.34 9.49 25.58
N PHE A 640 -20.11 9.61 25.06
CA PHE A 640 -18.98 8.93 25.68
C PHE A 640 -18.67 9.52 27.05
N ALA A 641 -18.64 10.85 27.19
CA ALA A 641 -18.44 11.51 28.48
C ALA A 641 -19.56 11.14 29.48
N ALA A 642 -20.82 11.18 29.06
CA ALA A 642 -21.96 10.81 29.91
C ALA A 642 -21.92 9.33 30.35
N GLN A 643 -21.47 8.42 29.48
CA GLN A 643 -21.29 7.02 29.84
C GLN A 643 -20.10 6.80 30.79
N LEU A 644 -19.01 7.58 30.66
CA LEU A 644 -17.91 7.56 31.63
C LEU A 644 -18.35 8.05 33.01
N ASP A 645 -19.26 9.03 33.08
CA ASP A 645 -19.85 9.47 34.36
C ASP A 645 -20.63 8.31 35.02
N ILE A 646 -21.42 7.56 34.24
CA ILE A 646 -22.09 6.33 34.74
C ILE A 646 -21.06 5.29 35.19
N ALA A 647 -19.97 5.10 34.45
CA ALA A 647 -18.96 4.11 34.79
C ALA A 647 -18.29 4.37 36.14
N CYS A 648 -18.10 5.65 36.51
CA CYS A 648 -17.57 6.03 37.82
C CYS A 648 -18.47 5.55 38.96
N ASP A 649 -19.80 5.49 38.75
CA ASP A 649 -20.75 4.98 39.73
C ASP A 649 -20.83 3.44 39.77
N LEU A 650 -20.50 2.76 38.66
CA LEU A 650 -20.70 1.33 38.52
C LEU A 650 -19.59 0.48 39.13
N ASP A 651 -18.38 1.01 39.31
CA ASP A 651 -17.19 0.25 39.73
C ASP A 651 -17.05 -1.09 38.99
N LEU A 652 -17.07 -1.02 37.66
CA LEU A 652 -16.82 -2.14 36.74
C LEU A 652 -15.60 -1.81 35.86
N PRO A 653 -14.84 -2.82 35.41
CA PRO A 653 -13.87 -2.64 34.35
C PRO A 653 -14.52 -2.07 33.10
N LEU A 654 -13.81 -1.21 32.37
CA LEU A 654 -14.29 -0.66 31.12
C LEU A 654 -13.94 -1.56 29.93
N PHE A 655 -14.86 -1.66 28.99
CA PHE A 655 -14.62 -2.26 27.68
C PHE A 655 -14.72 -1.16 26.62
N LEU A 656 -13.57 -0.67 26.17
CA LEU A 656 -13.43 0.60 25.47
C LEU A 656 -13.17 0.41 23.98
N HIS A 657 -13.84 1.21 23.14
CA HIS A 657 -13.62 1.26 21.71
C HIS A 657 -12.89 2.55 21.30
N SER A 658 -11.80 2.43 20.56
CA SER A 658 -11.08 3.59 20.00
C SER A 658 -10.65 3.31 18.57
N ARG A 659 -11.12 4.14 17.63
CA ARG A 659 -10.71 4.08 16.22
C ARG A 659 -10.55 5.48 15.64
N ALA A 660 -9.33 5.77 15.19
CA ALA A 660 -8.93 7.07 14.62
C ALA A 660 -9.27 8.29 15.51
N ALA A 661 -9.39 8.09 16.83
CA ALA A 661 -9.93 9.07 17.77
C ALA A 661 -9.09 9.23 19.06
N HIS A 662 -7.84 8.76 19.06
CA HIS A 662 -7.01 8.59 20.27
C HIS A 662 -6.87 9.87 21.12
N ALA A 663 -6.61 11.02 20.50
CA ALA A 663 -6.39 12.28 21.23
C ALA A 663 -7.59 12.71 22.08
N ASP A 664 -8.80 12.66 21.51
CA ASP A 664 -10.04 12.99 22.24
C ASP A 664 -10.43 11.88 23.23
N PHE A 665 -10.15 10.62 22.87
CA PHE A 665 -10.39 9.45 23.70
C PHE A 665 -9.59 9.50 25.01
N ILE A 666 -8.28 9.69 24.93
CA ILE A 666 -7.40 9.82 26.10
C ILE A 666 -7.77 11.05 26.93
N ARG A 667 -8.07 12.19 26.30
CA ARG A 667 -8.48 13.40 27.03
C ARG A 667 -9.67 13.14 27.95
N LEU A 668 -10.74 12.52 27.43
CA LEU A 668 -11.94 12.22 28.20
C LEU A 668 -11.71 11.18 29.29
N LEU A 669 -10.85 10.18 29.04
CA LEU A 669 -10.47 9.20 30.06
C LEU A 669 -9.66 9.84 31.19
N ASN A 670 -8.68 10.69 30.86
CA ASN A 670 -7.80 11.33 31.83
C ASN A 670 -8.55 12.25 32.78
N GLU A 671 -9.61 12.93 32.31
CA GLU A 671 -10.50 13.75 33.15
C GLU A 671 -11.15 12.96 34.30
N ARG A 672 -11.33 11.64 34.16
CA ARG A 672 -12.03 10.76 35.12
C ARG A 672 -11.17 9.61 35.66
N GLN A 673 -9.89 9.57 35.30
CA GLN A 673 -9.00 8.44 35.55
C GLN A 673 -8.86 8.09 37.05
N ALA A 674 -8.90 9.10 37.93
CA ALA A 674 -8.84 8.91 39.37
C ALA A 674 -10.07 8.16 39.94
N GLN A 675 -11.22 8.27 39.26
CA GLN A 675 -12.49 7.64 39.65
C GLN A 675 -12.68 6.26 39.00
N LEU A 676 -11.73 5.81 38.17
CA LEU A 676 -11.81 4.56 37.41
C LEU A 676 -10.67 3.58 37.81
N PRO A 677 -10.59 3.14 39.08
CA PRO A 677 -9.44 2.41 39.60
C PRO A 677 -9.25 1.03 38.97
N ARG A 678 -10.34 0.37 38.55
CA ARG A 678 -10.29 -0.96 37.89
C ARG A 678 -9.71 -0.92 36.48
N ARG A 679 -9.60 0.27 35.88
CA ARG A 679 -9.25 0.46 34.47
C ARG A 679 -10.13 -0.44 33.61
N GLY A 680 -9.56 -1.02 32.56
CA GLY A 680 -10.29 -1.81 31.59
C GLY A 680 -9.40 -2.19 30.42
N VAL A 681 -10.05 -2.61 29.34
CA VAL A 681 -9.40 -2.98 28.09
C VAL A 681 -9.80 -2.01 26.99
N VAL A 682 -8.83 -1.65 26.14
CA VAL A 682 -9.10 -1.07 24.83
C VAL A 682 -9.23 -2.23 23.84
N HIS A 683 -10.48 -2.52 23.50
CA HIS A 683 -10.90 -3.57 22.57
C HIS A 683 -10.38 -3.30 21.16
N SER A 684 -10.08 -4.37 20.42
CA SER A 684 -9.81 -4.36 18.99
C SER A 684 -8.77 -3.33 18.58
N PHE A 685 -7.65 -3.28 19.31
CA PHE A 685 -6.65 -2.23 19.16
C PHE A 685 -6.01 -2.28 17.77
N THR A 686 -6.12 -1.18 17.03
CA THR A 686 -5.59 -1.02 15.66
C THR A 686 -4.83 0.30 15.48
N GLY A 687 -4.53 0.98 16.59
CA GLY A 687 -3.81 2.26 16.63
C GLY A 687 -2.31 2.12 16.44
N THR A 688 -1.59 3.23 16.66
CA THR A 688 -0.12 3.29 16.50
C THR A 688 0.62 2.77 17.74
N LEU A 689 1.93 2.61 17.60
CA LEU A 689 2.81 2.16 18.68
C LEU A 689 2.87 3.18 19.83
N GLU A 690 2.83 4.47 19.52
CA GLU A 690 2.81 5.56 20.48
C GLU A 690 1.51 5.57 21.28
N GLU A 691 0.38 5.40 20.60
CA GLU A 691 -0.95 5.32 21.21
C GLU A 691 -1.04 4.13 22.18
N MET A 692 -0.53 2.96 21.77
CA MET A 692 -0.46 1.78 22.63
C MET A 692 0.41 2.02 23.88
N ARG A 693 1.60 2.61 23.71
CA ARG A 693 2.50 2.90 24.84
C ARG A 693 1.89 3.88 25.83
N GLU A 694 1.15 4.87 25.35
CA GLU A 694 0.42 5.80 26.21
C GLU A 694 -0.66 5.06 27.01
N LEU A 695 -1.49 4.25 26.36
CA LEU A 695 -2.53 3.46 27.02
C LEU A 695 -1.97 2.52 28.10
N VAL A 696 -0.90 1.80 27.77
CA VAL A 696 -0.23 0.89 28.70
C VAL A 696 0.35 1.63 29.90
N ARG A 697 0.96 2.81 29.68
CA ARG A 697 1.51 3.64 30.76
C ARG A 697 0.42 4.11 31.73
N GLU A 698 -0.76 4.45 31.22
CA GLU A 698 -1.92 4.86 32.01
C GLU A 698 -2.66 3.69 32.69
N GLY A 699 -2.18 2.45 32.46
CA GLY A 699 -2.65 1.24 33.11
C GLY A 699 -3.75 0.48 32.37
N TRP A 700 -4.02 0.81 31.10
CA TRP A 700 -5.02 0.12 30.27
C TRP A 700 -4.47 -1.17 29.66
N TYR A 701 -5.34 -2.16 29.49
CA TYR A 701 -5.05 -3.41 28.79
C TYR A 701 -5.37 -3.27 27.31
N ILE A 702 -4.72 -4.08 26.47
CA ILE A 702 -4.85 -4.02 25.01
C ILE A 702 -5.44 -5.34 24.50
N GLY A 703 -6.61 -5.25 23.86
CA GLY A 703 -7.26 -6.36 23.14
C GLY A 703 -6.66 -6.56 21.76
N VAL A 704 -6.29 -7.80 21.44
CA VAL A 704 -5.67 -8.19 20.17
C VAL A 704 -6.51 -9.24 19.45
N ASN A 705 -6.91 -8.93 18.23
CA ASN A 705 -7.61 -9.85 17.31
C ASN A 705 -7.02 -9.84 15.90
N GLY A 706 -7.67 -10.49 14.93
CA GLY A 706 -7.19 -10.54 13.55
C GLY A 706 -7.18 -9.19 12.81
N CYS A 707 -7.92 -8.17 13.27
CA CYS A 707 -7.81 -6.80 12.78
C CYS A 707 -6.55 -6.10 13.30
N SER A 708 -6.16 -6.37 14.55
CA SER A 708 -4.88 -5.95 15.15
C SER A 708 -3.65 -6.63 14.52
N LEU A 709 -3.84 -7.44 13.48
CA LEU A 709 -2.82 -8.28 12.85
C LEU A 709 -2.78 -8.13 11.32
N LYS A 710 -3.40 -7.06 10.79
CA LYS A 710 -3.58 -6.85 9.34
C LYS A 710 -2.33 -6.36 8.64
N THR A 711 -1.69 -5.32 9.16
CA THR A 711 -0.55 -4.65 8.52
C THR A 711 0.76 -4.92 9.26
N PRO A 712 1.93 -4.74 8.60
CA PRO A 712 3.23 -4.85 9.28
C PRO A 712 3.35 -3.96 10.51
N GLU A 713 2.81 -2.74 10.45
CA GLU A 713 2.81 -1.77 11.56
C GLU A 713 2.01 -2.32 12.74
N ASN A 714 0.87 -2.98 12.50
CA ASN A 714 0.13 -3.64 13.58
C ASN A 714 0.95 -4.78 14.23
N LEU A 715 1.77 -5.50 13.47
CA LEU A 715 2.62 -6.55 14.03
C LEU A 715 3.71 -5.97 14.95
N GLU A 716 4.25 -4.80 14.62
CA GLU A 716 5.21 -4.08 15.47
C GLU A 716 4.58 -3.63 16.78
N VAL A 717 3.35 -3.11 16.72
CA VAL A 717 2.57 -2.81 17.93
C VAL A 717 2.40 -4.06 18.78
N VAL A 718 1.89 -5.16 18.21
CA VAL A 718 1.65 -6.41 18.94
C VAL A 718 2.93 -6.98 19.53
N ARG A 719 4.07 -6.83 18.85
CA ARG A 719 5.38 -7.22 19.38
C ARG A 719 5.76 -6.43 20.65
N ALA A 720 5.41 -5.16 20.70
CA ALA A 720 5.77 -4.25 21.78
C ALA A 720 4.80 -4.25 22.98
N ILE A 721 3.61 -4.84 22.87
CA ILE A 721 2.66 -4.93 23.99
C ILE A 721 3.28 -5.79 25.12
N PRO A 722 3.37 -5.27 26.36
CA PRO A 722 3.80 -6.07 27.51
C PRO A 722 2.89 -7.28 27.73
N LEU A 723 3.48 -8.42 28.11
CA LEU A 723 2.74 -9.67 28.25
C LEU A 723 1.67 -9.59 29.36
N ASP A 724 1.93 -8.81 30.42
CA ASP A 724 1.01 -8.55 31.54
C ASP A 724 -0.10 -7.53 31.22
N LYS A 725 -0.15 -7.02 29.98
CA LYS A 725 -1.16 -6.07 29.47
C LYS A 725 -1.91 -6.55 28.23
N LEU A 726 -1.57 -7.72 27.72
CA LEU A 726 -2.16 -8.29 26.51
C LEU A 726 -3.40 -9.13 26.84
N MET A 727 -4.47 -8.96 26.07
CA MET A 727 -5.65 -9.82 26.06
C MET A 727 -5.95 -10.30 24.63
N LEU A 728 -6.59 -11.47 24.50
CA LEU A 728 -6.89 -12.10 23.21
C LEU A 728 -8.40 -12.08 22.95
N GLU A 729 -8.76 -11.81 21.71
CA GLU A 729 -10.15 -11.84 21.26
C GLU A 729 -10.27 -12.21 19.78
N THR A 730 -11.48 -12.58 19.36
CA THR A 730 -11.75 -12.83 17.93
C THR A 730 -12.45 -11.67 17.25
N ASP A 731 -13.25 -10.89 18.00
CA ASP A 731 -14.17 -9.89 17.47
C ASP A 731 -15.15 -10.49 16.44
N GLY A 732 -15.45 -11.80 16.58
CA GLY A 732 -16.35 -12.51 15.67
C GLY A 732 -17.75 -11.88 15.67
N PRO A 733 -18.42 -11.75 14.52
CA PRO A 733 -18.14 -12.41 13.24
C PRO A 733 -17.10 -11.71 12.35
N TRP A 734 -16.47 -10.64 12.86
CA TRP A 734 -15.49 -9.82 12.15
C TRP A 734 -14.06 -10.33 12.33
N CYS A 735 -13.09 -9.60 11.79
CA CYS A 735 -11.66 -9.78 12.08
C CYS A 735 -11.05 -11.19 11.82
N GLU A 736 -11.58 -11.94 10.86
CA GLU A 736 -10.95 -13.19 10.39
C GLU A 736 -9.50 -12.94 9.92
N ILE A 737 -8.55 -13.78 10.36
CA ILE A 737 -7.17 -13.76 9.83
C ILE A 737 -7.16 -14.35 8.41
N ARG A 738 -6.92 -13.48 7.42
CA ARG A 738 -6.93 -13.83 5.99
C ARG A 738 -5.52 -13.98 5.43
N ALA A 739 -5.40 -14.71 4.33
CA ALA A 739 -4.14 -14.90 3.60
C ALA A 739 -3.48 -13.59 3.10
N SER A 740 -4.25 -12.49 3.02
CA SER A 740 -3.75 -11.17 2.65
C SER A 740 -3.17 -10.36 3.82
N HIS A 741 -3.36 -10.80 5.06
CA HIS A 741 -2.86 -10.09 6.24
C HIS A 741 -1.36 -10.37 6.45
N ALA A 742 -0.63 -9.43 7.04
CA ALA A 742 0.77 -9.61 7.39
C ALA A 742 0.98 -10.80 8.35
N SER A 743 0.01 -11.06 9.23
CA SER A 743 -0.01 -12.22 10.14
C SER A 743 -0.17 -13.58 9.47
N ALA A 744 -0.53 -13.64 8.18
CA ALA A 744 -0.72 -14.91 7.48
C ALA A 744 0.54 -15.79 7.48
N GLY A 745 1.73 -15.19 7.49
CA GLY A 745 2.99 -15.92 7.62
C GLY A 745 3.17 -16.61 8.97
N PHE A 746 2.74 -15.96 10.05
CA PHE A 746 2.86 -16.44 11.43
C PHE A 746 1.72 -17.41 11.81
N ALA A 747 0.56 -17.29 11.16
CA ALA A 747 -0.54 -18.24 11.32
C ALA A 747 -0.32 -19.58 10.58
N LYS A 748 0.75 -19.73 9.79
CA LYS A 748 1.05 -20.99 9.08
C LYS A 748 1.38 -22.09 10.07
N GLY A 749 0.77 -23.26 9.86
CA GLY A 749 0.96 -24.44 10.72
C GLY A 749 -0.14 -24.66 11.75
N TYR A 750 -1.00 -23.68 12.00
CA TYR A 750 -2.19 -23.89 12.83
C TYR A 750 -3.20 -24.77 12.08
N VAL A 751 -3.57 -25.90 12.67
CA VAL A 751 -4.53 -26.85 12.10
C VAL A 751 -5.93 -26.50 12.60
N GLU A 752 -6.77 -25.99 11.71
CA GLU A 752 -8.18 -25.74 11.99
C GLU A 752 -8.93 -27.07 11.96
N GLY A 753 -9.45 -27.51 13.10
CA GLY A 753 -10.14 -28.80 13.24
C GLY A 753 -11.53 -28.88 12.60
N VAL A 754 -11.97 -27.85 11.87
CA VAL A 754 -13.34 -27.73 11.35
C VAL A 754 -13.34 -27.29 9.89
N LYS A 755 -14.24 -27.89 9.10
CA LYS A 755 -14.36 -27.62 7.66
C LYS A 755 -15.07 -26.29 7.39
N TRP A 756 -14.53 -25.52 6.45
CA TRP A 756 -15.16 -24.29 5.93
C TRP A 756 -16.10 -24.57 4.76
N VAL A 757 -17.33 -24.06 4.85
CA VAL A 757 -18.35 -24.14 3.80
C VAL A 757 -18.89 -22.75 3.44
N LYS A 758 -19.47 -22.63 2.24
CA LYS A 758 -20.21 -21.41 1.88
C LYS A 758 -21.54 -21.39 2.64
N LYS A 759 -22.06 -20.19 2.96
CA LYS A 759 -23.32 -20.04 3.70
C LYS A 759 -24.52 -20.76 3.06
N GLU A 760 -24.55 -20.89 1.72
CA GLU A 760 -25.61 -21.59 0.98
C GLU A 760 -25.48 -23.13 1.04
N LYS A 761 -24.30 -23.64 1.42
CA LYS A 761 -24.01 -25.06 1.57
C LYS A 761 -23.68 -25.42 3.02
N TRP A 762 -24.25 -24.65 3.95
CA TRP A 762 -24.01 -24.86 5.35
C TRP A 762 -24.53 -26.24 5.79
N VAL A 763 -23.75 -26.89 6.64
CA VAL A 763 -24.10 -28.16 7.28
C VAL A 763 -23.78 -28.03 8.76
N GLU A 764 -24.52 -28.74 9.59
CA GLU A 764 -24.34 -28.69 11.03
C GLU A 764 -22.90 -29.02 11.44
N GLY A 765 -22.32 -28.20 12.30
CA GLY A 765 -20.93 -28.32 12.75
C GLY A 765 -19.86 -27.70 11.83
N ALA A 766 -20.21 -27.19 10.64
CA ALA A 766 -19.23 -26.55 9.74
C ALA A 766 -19.11 -25.02 9.96
N LEU A 767 -17.92 -24.47 9.69
CA LEU A 767 -17.65 -23.03 9.71
C LEU A 767 -18.17 -22.36 8.42
N VAL A 768 -18.69 -21.14 8.54
CA VAL A 768 -19.15 -20.35 7.38
C VAL A 768 -18.04 -19.44 6.89
N LYS A 769 -17.68 -19.54 5.61
CA LYS A 769 -16.68 -18.66 4.98
C LYS A 769 -17.08 -17.18 5.13
N GLY A 770 -16.18 -16.39 5.72
CA GLY A 770 -16.38 -14.97 5.97
C GLY A 770 -17.11 -14.63 7.26
N ARG A 771 -17.51 -15.63 8.07
CA ARG A 771 -17.99 -15.47 9.44
C ARG A 771 -16.91 -15.97 10.38
N ASN A 772 -16.27 -15.06 11.12
CA ASN A 772 -15.30 -15.45 12.15
C ASN A 772 -16.04 -16.05 13.35
N GLU A 773 -15.39 -16.91 14.13
CA GLU A 773 -16.00 -17.62 15.26
C GLU A 773 -15.02 -17.70 16.44
N PRO A 774 -15.52 -17.81 17.69
CA PRO A 774 -14.69 -17.86 18.89
C PRO A 774 -13.73 -19.07 18.92
N CYS A 775 -14.05 -20.17 18.23
CA CYS A 775 -13.16 -21.32 18.10
C CYS A 775 -11.84 -21.02 17.36
N LEU A 776 -11.76 -19.88 16.67
CA LEU A 776 -10.56 -19.42 15.96
C LEU A 776 -9.63 -18.59 16.85
N ILE A 777 -9.93 -18.40 18.15
CA ILE A 777 -9.04 -17.71 19.09
C ILE A 777 -7.66 -18.36 19.18
N GLY A 778 -7.56 -19.69 19.05
CA GLY A 778 -6.29 -20.39 19.01
C GLY A 778 -5.41 -19.98 17.82
N LYS A 779 -6.03 -19.61 16.68
CA LYS A 779 -5.32 -19.08 15.52
C LYS A 779 -4.76 -17.68 15.78
N VAL A 780 -5.49 -16.85 16.54
CA VAL A 780 -5.03 -15.53 16.99
C VAL A 780 -3.84 -15.70 17.93
N ALA A 781 -3.99 -16.55 18.96
CA ALA A 781 -2.91 -16.85 19.91
C ALA A 781 -1.65 -17.38 19.22
N TRP A 782 -1.81 -18.31 18.28
CA TRP A 782 -0.71 -18.86 17.48
C TRP A 782 0.04 -17.78 16.69
N ALA A 783 -0.71 -16.89 16.01
CA ALA A 783 -0.11 -15.80 15.26
C ALA A 783 0.61 -14.81 16.18
N VAL A 784 0.00 -14.41 17.30
CA VAL A 784 0.58 -13.46 18.27
C VAL A 784 1.85 -14.03 18.90
N ALA A 785 1.85 -15.31 19.29
CA ALA A 785 3.03 -16.00 19.84
C ALA A 785 4.18 -15.98 18.84
N GLY A 786 3.90 -16.33 17.56
CA GLY A 786 4.89 -16.27 16.49
C GLY A 786 5.44 -14.87 16.20
N ILE A 787 4.62 -13.81 16.36
CA ILE A 787 5.05 -12.42 16.15
C ILE A 787 5.97 -11.93 17.28
N ARG A 788 5.67 -12.35 18.52
CA ARG A 788 6.41 -11.98 19.72
C ARG A 788 7.65 -12.83 19.97
N GLY A 789 7.71 -14.04 19.40
CA GLY A 789 8.79 -14.99 19.64
C GLY A 789 8.70 -15.69 21.00
N CYS A 790 7.52 -15.78 21.60
CA CYS A 790 7.26 -16.53 22.83
C CYS A 790 6.51 -17.84 22.56
N SER A 791 6.41 -18.71 23.57
CA SER A 791 5.62 -19.95 23.43
C SER A 791 4.12 -19.63 23.45
N VAL A 792 3.31 -20.49 22.80
CA VAL A 792 1.85 -20.33 22.82
C VAL A 792 1.32 -20.48 24.24
N GLU A 793 1.90 -21.38 25.04
CA GLU A 793 1.52 -21.59 26.44
C GLU A 793 1.71 -20.32 27.26
N GLU A 794 2.91 -19.73 27.22
CA GLU A 794 3.26 -18.52 27.95
C GLU A 794 2.33 -17.36 27.58
N LEU A 795 2.05 -17.19 26.29
CA LEU A 795 1.10 -16.19 25.83
C LEU A 795 -0.31 -16.44 26.36
N THR A 796 -0.81 -17.67 26.23
CA THR A 796 -2.18 -18.01 26.60
C THR A 796 -2.41 -17.92 28.10
N GLU A 797 -1.44 -18.31 28.91
CA GLU A 797 -1.54 -18.27 30.36
C GLU A 797 -1.50 -16.83 30.86
N ALA A 798 -0.58 -16.00 30.36
CA ALA A 798 -0.57 -14.59 30.72
C ALA A 798 -1.83 -13.86 30.27
N ALA A 799 -2.32 -14.12 29.05
CA ALA A 799 -3.58 -13.54 28.58
C ALA A 799 -4.78 -14.00 29.44
N TRP A 800 -4.78 -15.27 29.88
CA TRP A 800 -5.77 -15.81 30.79
C TRP A 800 -5.75 -15.10 32.14
N GLU A 801 -4.58 -15.02 32.79
CA GLU A 801 -4.40 -14.36 34.08
C GLU A 801 -4.77 -12.87 34.03
N ASN A 802 -4.36 -12.16 32.98
CA ASN A 802 -4.73 -10.76 32.76
C ASN A 802 -6.25 -10.59 32.71
N THR A 803 -6.92 -11.45 31.95
CA THR A 803 -8.36 -11.38 31.73
C THR A 803 -9.15 -11.72 33.00
N VAL A 804 -8.75 -12.77 33.72
CA VAL A 804 -9.34 -13.16 35.01
C VAL A 804 -9.17 -12.04 36.05
N ARG A 805 -7.97 -11.46 36.14
CA ARG A 805 -7.65 -10.38 37.08
C ARG A 805 -8.48 -9.13 36.83
N VAL A 806 -8.68 -8.74 35.58
CA VAL A 806 -9.43 -7.51 35.24
C VAL A 806 -10.92 -7.72 35.40
N PHE A 807 -11.49 -8.79 34.84
CA PHE A 807 -12.94 -8.99 34.80
C PHE A 807 -13.50 -9.80 35.97
N GLY A 808 -12.65 -10.29 36.88
CA GLY A 808 -13.09 -11.04 38.08
C GLY A 808 -13.74 -12.37 37.73
N LEU A 809 -13.30 -13.01 36.65
CA LEU A 809 -13.88 -14.26 36.15
C LEU A 809 -13.30 -15.42 36.96
N GLY A 810 -14.06 -15.99 37.89
CA GLY A 810 -13.58 -17.07 38.78
C GLY A 810 -12.86 -18.23 38.07
N GLU A 811 -11.94 -18.88 38.78
CA GLU A 811 -11.32 -20.12 38.30
C GLU A 811 -12.39 -21.19 38.12
N VAL A 812 -12.45 -21.80 36.93
CA VAL A 812 -13.32 -22.96 36.72
C VAL A 812 -12.60 -24.15 37.32
N SER A 813 -13.20 -24.68 38.39
CA SER A 813 -12.87 -25.97 39.01
C SER A 813 -12.89 -27.12 38.02
#